data_AF-A0AAN6C0P5-F1
#
_entry.id   AF-A0AAN6C0P5-F1
#
_cell.length_a   1.000
_cell.length_b   1.000
_cell.length_c   1.000
_cell.angle_alpha   90.00
_cell.angle_beta   90.00
_cell.angle_gamma   90.00
#
_symmetry.space_group_name_H-M   'P 1'
#
loop_
_entity.id
_entity.type
_entity.pdbx_description
1 polymer ?
#
loop_
_entity_poly.entity_id
_entity_poly.type
_entity_poly.pdbx_seq_one_letter_code
_entity_poly.pdbx_strand_id
1 'polypeptide(L)'
;MPAVSNVFVAAKAVAELTNETSDPLQVVCAWPVSGQYGTGTRVLYYVLIAACLVARREEWLVNPCLAAALVLPAVAAIHGIVLVAMHNPDAVDMDIFGAFQLCAIGILAAPVTVMMSKTYFNDPGRNTIFLWTFLLLIGLLSMTIEFYRIETHDCTKDAFGNPVSNIASNFTYIDGNNCGLICSTQDGPTSPMRGGSADNIYVIPAPHTLTFGAATLLGAACCVHAVLCLVSMWDRVLEINWRRRFGRQEEEDAASEDGDANKGVMKTVNDTIGFFLRILAVPVFGGAGLAILIVGEINFFSPPVDYQTEPMANIGQWAPITGTAMAMIGSLYLLLARHAEEAGDPQKIENTFFRIGEIIGTPPQDYITEPKVRKPDHVDIPMIPGERYRNERVSAVERERDQHQDLEEEAVSMRSRSSSFRIAKMAQISLLYCPQEVQLLIAEFASQSDLARLSMTCRALHNLAEPLIYSSVKFAWAREFHPPITQLMQLLRTLLEKQDLRPLIRHANFEGYGYIDELGSYRSDWTDETPDPPPVIPELPTDQLSAAIAKTGVSEAVAEQWCGKVQSGSPEASAALLVSLLPNLERLCLRHNWTNDTRFLGHIFRTALCEKPDHTLSFPSLKCVSLAPALDEDKHLEPSNTADALALFYLPNIETLSVSIDNPTNFTWPSSSPPKPTSLTSLEIFRLRECRLAPVLSAATNLKKLKYHWMYRPDLDREVNKETVMLGVLSEALLETKDSLEELEIDAQISPAYSYGMYEPPDVMFHGSISRLREMHKLKNIFIPWTFLTGRKGVCGGPGHIGTAIPPNVEHLALDGFFTWSEDDELVGDTDELMIDGFTEELESGALLHLKSLKSVCLPGSLLHAGLSDFLQNKIRALEDRFGLALSCDKRREIEIDTGF
;
A
#
# COMPACT_ATOMS: atom_id res chain seq x y z
N MET A 1 -43.91 17.71 -12.90
CA MET A 1 -43.97 19.19 -12.89
C MET A 1 -43.09 19.69 -14.03
N PRO A 2 -43.55 20.64 -14.88
CA PRO A 2 -42.83 21.04 -16.08
C PRO A 2 -41.87 22.20 -15.81
N ALA A 3 -40.55 21.96 -15.92
CA ALA A 3 -39.52 23.00 -15.75
C ALA A 3 -38.29 22.85 -16.67
N VAL A 4 -38.30 21.91 -17.63
CA VAL A 4 -37.13 21.60 -18.48
C VAL A 4 -37.26 22.17 -19.91
N SER A 5 -38.47 22.58 -20.33
CA SER A 5 -38.70 23.13 -21.68
C SER A 5 -38.32 24.62 -21.84
N ASN A 6 -38.06 25.35 -20.74
CA ASN A 6 -37.98 26.81 -20.80
C ASN A 6 -36.59 27.38 -21.12
N VAL A 7 -35.51 26.60 -20.97
CA VAL A 7 -34.14 27.08 -21.26
C VAL A 7 -33.92 27.26 -22.77
N PHE A 8 -34.46 26.38 -23.61
CA PHE A 8 -34.39 26.50 -25.08
C PHE A 8 -35.43 27.45 -25.69
N VAL A 9 -36.47 27.85 -24.94
CA VAL A 9 -37.50 28.79 -25.40
C VAL A 9 -37.12 30.24 -25.11
N ALA A 10 -36.41 30.51 -24.00
CA ALA A 10 -35.96 31.87 -23.66
C ALA A 10 -35.00 32.47 -24.72
N ALA A 11 -34.13 31.66 -25.31
CA ALA A 11 -33.24 32.09 -26.40
C ALA A 11 -33.99 32.47 -27.70
N LYS A 12 -35.25 32.04 -27.86
CA LYS A 12 -36.09 32.36 -29.02
C LYS A 12 -37.05 33.53 -28.77
N ALA A 13 -37.31 33.89 -27.51
CA ALA A 13 -38.28 34.90 -27.12
C ALA A 13 -37.72 36.33 -27.01
N VAL A 14 -36.41 36.53 -27.19
CA VAL A 14 -35.77 37.87 -27.28
C VAL A 14 -35.55 38.31 -28.74
N ALA A 15 -35.77 37.41 -29.71
CA ALA A 15 -35.57 37.67 -31.14
C ALA A 15 -36.75 38.37 -31.85
N GLU A 16 -37.89 38.57 -31.18
CA GLU A 16 -39.06 39.27 -31.73
C GLU A 16 -39.39 40.53 -30.93
N LEU A 17 -38.65 41.63 -31.16
CA LEU A 17 -39.13 43.04 -31.12
C LEU A 17 -38.00 44.09 -31.26
N THR A 18 -37.22 44.04 -32.35
CA THR A 18 -36.49 45.22 -32.85
C THR A 18 -36.62 45.33 -34.37
N ASN A 19 -36.89 46.56 -34.86
CA ASN A 19 -36.98 46.88 -36.28
C ASN A 19 -35.62 46.79 -36.97
N GLU A 20 -35.63 46.68 -38.29
CA GLU A 20 -34.45 46.63 -39.16
C GLU A 20 -33.44 47.77 -38.91
N THR A 21 -32.40 47.46 -38.15
CA THR A 21 -31.03 47.93 -38.39
C THR A 21 -30.17 46.69 -38.58
N SER A 22 -29.48 46.57 -39.71
CA SER A 22 -28.66 45.39 -40.01
C SER A 22 -27.42 45.37 -39.13
N ASP A 23 -27.43 44.53 -38.09
CA ASP A 23 -26.29 44.37 -37.20
C ASP A 23 -25.02 43.95 -37.98
N PRO A 24 -23.85 44.53 -37.67
CA PRO A 24 -22.60 44.24 -38.35
C PRO A 24 -22.11 42.81 -38.08
N LEU A 25 -21.45 42.18 -39.06
CA LEU A 25 -20.90 40.84 -38.92
C LEU A 25 -19.77 40.88 -37.87
N GLN A 26 -19.92 40.11 -36.80
CA GLN A 26 -18.87 39.95 -35.79
C GLN A 26 -17.75 39.05 -36.34
N VAL A 27 -16.50 39.51 -36.22
CA VAL A 27 -15.28 38.78 -36.61
C VAL A 27 -14.25 38.76 -35.47
N VAL A 28 -13.32 37.82 -35.55
CA VAL A 28 -12.14 37.71 -34.67
C VAL A 28 -10.89 37.42 -35.48
N CYS A 29 -9.73 37.89 -35.02
CA CYS A 29 -8.44 37.38 -35.49
C CYS A 29 -8.13 36.08 -34.74
N ALA A 30 -7.78 35.01 -35.46
CA ALA A 30 -7.67 33.69 -34.85
C ALA A 30 -6.61 32.78 -35.50
N TRP A 31 -5.99 31.94 -34.67
CA TRP A 31 -5.23 30.77 -35.12
C TRP A 31 -6.19 29.59 -35.35
N PRO A 32 -6.06 28.84 -36.46
CA PRO A 32 -6.94 27.72 -36.78
C PRO A 32 -6.73 26.53 -35.84
N VAL A 33 -7.74 25.66 -35.75
CA VAL A 33 -7.71 24.48 -34.87
C VAL A 33 -6.55 23.57 -35.29
N SER A 34 -5.66 23.30 -34.33
CA SER A 34 -4.46 22.50 -34.53
C SER A 34 -4.80 21.03 -34.74
N GLY A 35 -3.83 20.30 -35.32
CA GLY A 35 -4.00 18.88 -35.59
C GLY A 35 -4.37 18.05 -34.34
N GLN A 36 -3.94 18.49 -33.16
CA GLN A 36 -4.24 17.84 -31.89
C GLN A 36 -5.73 17.79 -31.56
N TYR A 37 -6.51 18.79 -31.98
CA TYR A 37 -7.97 18.85 -31.78
C TYR A 37 -8.77 18.65 -33.08
N GLY A 38 -8.07 18.25 -34.15
CA GLY A 38 -8.67 17.89 -35.43
C GLY A 38 -9.56 16.64 -35.35
N THR A 39 -10.29 16.41 -36.44
CA THR A 39 -11.36 15.39 -36.51
C THR A 39 -10.86 13.98 -36.18
N GLY A 40 -9.61 13.63 -36.48
CA GLY A 40 -9.02 12.32 -36.14
C GLY A 40 -8.97 12.08 -34.64
N THR A 41 -8.40 13.01 -33.86
CA THR A 41 -8.30 12.90 -32.40
C THR A 41 -9.66 12.97 -31.72
N ARG A 42 -10.57 13.81 -32.19
CA ARG A 42 -11.94 13.91 -31.64
C ARG A 42 -12.73 12.62 -31.83
N VAL A 43 -12.76 12.07 -33.05
CA VAL A 43 -13.44 10.80 -33.34
C VAL A 43 -12.81 9.65 -32.55
N LEU A 44 -11.48 9.59 -32.46
CA LEU A 44 -10.77 8.62 -31.62
C LEU A 44 -11.24 8.69 -30.16
N TYR A 45 -11.32 9.90 -29.58
CA TYR A 45 -11.78 10.09 -28.21
C TYR A 45 -13.22 9.60 -27.99
N TYR A 46 -14.13 9.83 -28.93
CA TYR A 46 -15.50 9.34 -28.84
C TYR A 46 -15.59 7.81 -28.95
N VAL A 47 -14.79 7.21 -29.83
CA VAL A 47 -14.67 5.75 -29.95
C VAL A 47 -14.09 5.13 -28.68
N LEU A 48 -13.08 5.76 -28.08
CA LEU A 48 -12.47 5.35 -26.81
C LEU A 48 -13.50 5.35 -25.66
N ILE A 49 -14.27 6.44 -25.50
CA ILE A 49 -15.35 6.50 -24.51
C ILE A 49 -16.40 5.40 -24.80
N ALA A 50 -16.83 5.27 -26.05
CA ALA A 50 -17.83 4.26 -26.43
C ALA A 50 -17.34 2.83 -26.13
N ALA A 51 -16.07 2.52 -26.39
CA ALA A 51 -15.45 1.25 -26.04
C ALA A 51 -15.46 1.00 -24.53
N CYS A 52 -15.04 1.98 -23.71
CA CYS A 52 -15.10 1.90 -22.24
C CYS A 52 -16.54 1.76 -21.70
N LEU A 53 -17.56 2.23 -22.43
CA LEU A 53 -18.97 2.11 -22.03
C LEU A 53 -19.62 0.79 -22.46
N VAL A 54 -19.29 0.28 -23.65
CA VAL A 54 -19.94 -0.90 -24.25
C VAL A 54 -19.18 -2.19 -23.93
N ALA A 55 -17.85 -2.20 -24.01
CA ALA A 55 -17.03 -3.40 -23.91
C ALA A 55 -16.57 -3.70 -22.47
N ARG A 56 -17.31 -3.28 -21.45
CA ARG A 56 -16.97 -3.35 -20.00
C ARG A 56 -16.60 -4.73 -19.43
N ARG A 57 -16.73 -5.81 -20.21
CA ARG A 57 -16.36 -7.19 -19.84
C ARG A 57 -15.09 -7.70 -20.55
N GLU A 58 -14.53 -6.91 -21.46
CA GLU A 58 -13.37 -7.27 -22.28
C GLU A 58 -12.13 -6.52 -21.79
N GLU A 59 -11.47 -7.04 -20.75
CA GLU A 59 -10.42 -6.32 -20.02
C GLU A 59 -9.23 -5.89 -20.90
N TRP A 60 -8.87 -6.71 -21.89
CA TRP A 60 -7.82 -6.40 -22.88
C TRP A 60 -8.12 -5.17 -23.75
N LEU A 61 -9.41 -4.79 -23.87
CA LEU A 61 -9.85 -3.63 -24.62
C LEU A 61 -10.10 -2.44 -23.69
N VAL A 62 -10.73 -2.67 -22.54
CA VAL A 62 -11.10 -1.63 -21.57
C VAL A 62 -9.87 -0.93 -20.99
N ASN A 63 -8.84 -1.68 -20.57
CA ASN A 63 -7.67 -1.10 -19.89
C ASN A 63 -6.88 -0.11 -20.77
N PRO A 64 -6.44 -0.46 -22.01
CA PRO A 64 -5.77 0.51 -22.88
C PRO A 64 -6.69 1.64 -23.34
N CYS A 65 -7.99 1.38 -23.57
CA CYS A 65 -8.93 2.42 -23.97
C CYS A 65 -9.17 3.44 -22.84
N LEU A 66 -9.29 2.98 -21.58
CA LEU A 66 -9.49 3.84 -20.42
C LEU A 66 -8.26 4.72 -20.16
N ALA A 67 -7.05 4.16 -20.27
CA ALA A 67 -5.82 4.92 -20.16
C ALA A 67 -5.75 6.05 -21.22
N ALA A 68 -6.02 5.75 -22.48
CA ALA A 68 -6.05 6.74 -23.55
C ALA A 68 -7.16 7.79 -23.36
N ALA A 69 -8.35 7.37 -22.94
CA ALA A 69 -9.50 8.25 -22.68
C ALA A 69 -9.29 9.21 -21.51
N LEU A 70 -8.46 8.86 -20.51
CA LEU A 70 -8.12 9.76 -19.40
C LEU A 70 -6.99 10.73 -19.76
N VAL A 71 -6.04 10.34 -20.61
CA VAL A 71 -4.90 11.21 -20.99
C VAL A 71 -5.35 12.39 -21.86
N LEU A 72 -6.21 12.18 -22.86
CA LEU A 72 -6.58 13.24 -23.80
C LEU A 72 -7.22 14.48 -23.11
N PRO A 73 -8.20 14.34 -22.18
CA PRO A 73 -8.74 15.48 -21.43
C PRO A 73 -7.76 16.10 -20.42
N ALA A 74 -6.80 15.34 -19.91
CA ALA A 74 -5.79 15.87 -19.00
C ALA A 74 -4.80 16.79 -19.74
N VAL A 75 -4.37 16.39 -20.95
CA VAL A 75 -3.55 17.23 -21.83
C VAL A 75 -4.34 18.48 -22.27
N ALA A 76 -5.62 18.32 -22.63
CA ALA A 76 -6.52 19.43 -22.93
C ALA A 76 -6.67 20.42 -21.76
N ALA A 77 -6.78 19.93 -20.51
CA ALA A 77 -6.88 20.77 -19.32
C ALA A 77 -5.61 21.58 -19.10
N ILE A 78 -4.44 20.96 -19.26
CA ILE A 78 -3.15 21.67 -19.23
C ILE A 78 -3.08 22.70 -20.36
N HIS A 79 -3.54 22.36 -21.57
CA HIS A 79 -3.57 23.29 -22.69
C HIS A 79 -4.42 24.53 -22.39
N GLY A 80 -5.63 24.34 -21.85
CA GLY A 80 -6.50 25.43 -21.40
C GLY A 80 -5.89 26.35 -20.34
N ILE A 81 -5.06 25.81 -19.43
CA ILE A 81 -4.30 26.61 -18.46
C ILE A 81 -3.23 27.45 -19.17
N VAL A 82 -2.50 26.87 -20.14
CA VAL A 82 -1.46 27.59 -20.88
C VAL A 82 -2.08 28.66 -21.78
N LEU A 83 -3.22 28.41 -22.42
CA LEU A 83 -3.95 29.40 -23.22
C LEU A 83 -4.30 30.65 -22.41
N VAL A 84 -4.83 30.51 -21.18
CA VAL A 84 -5.07 31.64 -20.26
C VAL A 84 -3.78 32.34 -19.82
N ALA A 85 -2.73 31.57 -19.54
CA ALA A 85 -1.45 32.12 -19.09
C ALA A 85 -0.76 32.93 -20.21
N MET A 86 -1.02 32.58 -21.46
CA MET A 86 -0.48 33.20 -22.68
C MET A 86 -1.54 34.04 -23.42
N HIS A 87 -2.59 34.48 -22.72
CA HIS A 87 -3.71 35.26 -23.26
C HIS A 87 -3.24 36.43 -24.13
N ASN A 88 -3.89 36.58 -25.29
CA ASN A 88 -3.67 37.67 -26.21
C ASN A 88 -4.99 38.43 -26.42
N PRO A 89 -5.06 39.75 -26.18
CA PRO A 89 -6.31 40.51 -26.34
C PRO A 89 -6.70 40.69 -27.82
N ASP A 90 -5.73 40.62 -28.75
CA ASP A 90 -5.92 40.94 -30.16
C ASP A 90 -6.19 39.69 -31.03
N ALA A 91 -6.04 38.47 -30.49
CA ALA A 91 -6.38 37.23 -31.20
C ALA A 91 -6.67 36.02 -30.29
N VAL A 92 -7.52 35.11 -30.78
CA VAL A 92 -7.92 33.87 -30.11
C VAL A 92 -7.25 32.63 -30.74
N ASP A 93 -6.82 31.67 -29.91
CA ASP A 93 -6.46 30.34 -30.38
C ASP A 93 -7.69 29.42 -30.37
N MET A 94 -8.11 28.95 -31.55
CA MET A 94 -9.33 28.15 -31.69
C MET A 94 -9.25 26.75 -31.06
N ASP A 95 -8.06 26.30 -30.63
CA ASP A 95 -7.89 25.08 -29.83
C ASP A 95 -8.64 25.14 -28.51
N ILE A 96 -9.02 26.34 -28.04
CA ILE A 96 -9.87 26.51 -26.85
C ILE A 96 -11.19 25.71 -26.96
N PHE A 97 -11.81 25.64 -28.14
CA PHE A 97 -13.02 24.82 -28.34
C PHE A 97 -12.72 23.32 -28.27
N GLY A 98 -11.55 22.90 -28.79
CA GLY A 98 -11.09 21.52 -28.76
C GLY A 98 -10.79 21.04 -27.35
N ALA A 99 -10.01 21.84 -26.62
CA ALA A 99 -9.70 21.59 -25.23
C ALA A 99 -10.98 21.59 -24.36
N PHE A 100 -11.88 22.55 -24.57
CA PHE A 100 -13.16 22.62 -23.87
C PHE A 100 -13.99 21.35 -24.10
N GLN A 101 -14.15 20.90 -25.35
CA GLN A 101 -14.98 19.74 -25.67
C GLN A 101 -14.45 18.45 -25.05
N LEU A 102 -13.14 18.21 -25.09
CA LEU A 102 -12.53 17.04 -24.46
C LEU A 102 -12.67 17.08 -22.92
N CYS A 103 -12.42 18.23 -22.29
CA CYS A 103 -12.56 18.37 -20.84
C CYS A 103 -14.03 18.30 -20.38
N ALA A 104 -14.97 18.92 -21.11
CA ALA A 104 -16.39 18.94 -20.77
C ALA A 104 -17.03 17.54 -20.89
N ILE A 105 -16.70 16.79 -21.94
CA ILE A 105 -17.16 15.39 -22.08
C ILE A 105 -16.50 14.51 -21.01
N GLY A 106 -15.19 14.67 -20.78
CA GLY A 106 -14.45 13.92 -19.77
C GLY A 106 -15.00 14.11 -18.35
N ILE A 107 -15.28 15.35 -17.95
CA ILE A 107 -15.74 15.68 -16.60
C ILE A 107 -17.20 15.24 -16.35
N LEU A 108 -18.03 15.16 -17.39
CA LEU A 108 -19.41 14.67 -17.30
C LEU A 108 -19.50 13.13 -17.30
N ALA A 109 -18.52 12.45 -17.89
CA ALA A 109 -18.52 10.99 -18.03
C ALA A 109 -17.76 10.28 -16.90
N ALA A 110 -16.48 10.63 -16.66
CA ALA A 110 -15.57 9.82 -15.86
C ALA A 110 -15.83 9.87 -14.33
N PRO A 111 -16.07 11.03 -13.69
CA PRO A 111 -16.41 11.07 -12.27
C PRO A 111 -17.71 10.32 -11.97
N VAL A 112 -18.71 10.43 -12.85
CA VAL A 112 -20.02 9.76 -12.71
C VAL A 112 -19.89 8.24 -12.82
N THR A 113 -19.06 7.70 -13.73
CA THR A 113 -18.79 6.25 -13.78
C THR A 113 -17.98 5.76 -12.58
N VAL A 114 -17.03 6.56 -12.08
CA VAL A 114 -16.24 6.21 -10.89
C VAL A 114 -17.08 6.22 -9.61
N MET A 115 -17.95 7.21 -9.41
CA MET A 115 -18.89 7.26 -8.29
C MET A 115 -19.86 6.06 -8.25
N MET A 116 -20.07 5.38 -9.38
CA MET A 116 -20.89 4.16 -9.49
C MET A 116 -20.15 2.85 -9.18
N SER A 117 -18.82 2.85 -9.21
CA SER A 117 -18.01 1.67 -8.89
C SER A 117 -17.87 1.52 -7.38
N LYS A 118 -18.18 0.33 -6.83
CA LYS A 118 -17.81 0.00 -5.44
C LYS A 118 -16.34 -0.40 -5.35
N THR A 119 -15.86 -1.18 -6.33
CA THR A 119 -14.48 -1.69 -6.43
C THR A 119 -13.45 -0.57 -6.42
N TYR A 120 -13.65 0.48 -7.22
CA TYR A 120 -12.67 1.58 -7.35
C TYR A 120 -12.35 2.30 -6.04
N PHE A 121 -13.30 2.39 -5.10
CA PHE A 121 -13.05 3.07 -3.82
C PHE A 121 -12.28 2.20 -2.82
N ASN A 122 -12.18 0.89 -3.06
CA ASN A 122 -11.38 -0.01 -2.23
C ASN A 122 -9.91 -0.01 -2.66
N ASP A 123 -9.63 0.08 -3.97
CA ASP A 123 -8.28 0.06 -4.54
C ASP A 123 -7.35 1.20 -4.07
N PRO A 124 -6.03 0.94 -3.92
CA PRO A 124 -5.05 1.98 -3.56
C PRO A 124 -4.88 3.07 -4.64
N GLY A 125 -5.30 2.82 -5.88
CA GLY A 125 -5.27 3.80 -6.98
C GLY A 125 -6.26 4.97 -6.86
N ARG A 126 -7.18 4.90 -5.88
CA ARG A 126 -8.33 5.79 -5.65
C ARG A 126 -8.06 7.30 -5.74
N ASN A 127 -6.89 7.76 -5.30
CA ASN A 127 -6.54 9.20 -5.32
C ASN A 127 -6.30 9.75 -6.74
N THR A 128 -6.05 8.89 -7.73
CA THR A 128 -5.65 9.30 -9.09
C THR A 128 -6.78 10.01 -9.84
N ILE A 129 -8.02 9.46 -9.84
CA ILE A 129 -9.15 10.14 -10.49
C ILE A 129 -9.56 11.41 -9.74
N PHE A 130 -9.36 11.49 -8.42
CA PHE A 130 -9.61 12.71 -7.66
C PHE A 130 -8.70 13.86 -8.13
N LEU A 131 -7.39 13.60 -8.25
CA LEU A 131 -6.42 14.55 -8.79
C LEU A 131 -6.68 14.90 -10.27
N TRP A 132 -7.07 13.91 -11.08
CA TRP A 132 -7.46 14.12 -12.48
C TRP A 132 -8.69 15.02 -12.62
N THR A 133 -9.72 14.79 -11.81
CA THR A 133 -10.96 15.59 -11.77
C THR A 133 -10.66 17.03 -11.36
N PHE A 134 -9.75 17.22 -10.40
CA PHE A 134 -9.27 18.53 -9.97
C PHE A 134 -8.47 19.26 -11.07
N LEU A 135 -7.60 18.55 -11.81
CA LEU A 135 -6.90 19.11 -12.96
C LEU A 135 -7.87 19.60 -14.06
N LEU A 136 -8.89 18.79 -14.38
CA LEU A 136 -9.92 19.18 -15.36
C LEU A 136 -10.75 20.37 -14.89
N LEU A 137 -11.07 20.48 -13.59
CA LEU A 137 -11.73 21.67 -13.03
C LEU A 137 -10.88 22.93 -13.24
N ILE A 138 -9.57 22.89 -12.95
CA ILE A 138 -8.68 24.05 -13.19
C ILE A 138 -8.60 24.39 -14.68
N GLY A 139 -8.52 23.38 -15.56
CA GLY A 139 -8.53 23.57 -17.01
C GLY A 139 -9.82 24.20 -17.53
N LEU A 140 -10.98 23.70 -17.09
CA LEU A 140 -12.29 24.23 -17.47
C LEU A 140 -12.53 25.64 -16.93
N LEU A 141 -12.11 25.93 -15.70
CA LEU A 141 -12.18 27.27 -15.12
C LEU A 141 -11.28 28.24 -15.88
N SER A 142 -10.09 27.80 -16.30
CA SER A 142 -9.20 28.56 -17.18
C SER A 142 -9.88 28.87 -18.52
N MET A 143 -10.35 27.84 -19.24
CA MET A 143 -11.03 28.05 -20.52
C MET A 143 -12.30 28.91 -20.40
N THR A 144 -13.03 28.83 -19.28
CA THR A 144 -14.18 29.69 -18.99
C THR A 144 -13.76 31.16 -18.85
N ILE A 145 -12.64 31.44 -18.17
CA ILE A 145 -12.07 32.79 -18.06
C ILE A 145 -11.61 33.30 -19.44
N GLU A 146 -11.02 32.44 -20.26
CA GLU A 146 -10.57 32.83 -21.60
C GLU A 146 -11.75 33.12 -22.53
N PHE A 147 -12.77 32.25 -22.57
CA PHE A 147 -14.00 32.50 -23.33
C PHE A 147 -14.71 33.80 -22.93
N TYR A 148 -14.63 34.18 -21.66
CA TYR A 148 -15.18 35.45 -21.15
C TYR A 148 -14.38 36.69 -21.57
N ARG A 149 -13.08 36.53 -21.89
CA ARG A 149 -12.17 37.63 -22.28
C ARG A 149 -12.14 37.91 -23.78
N ILE A 150 -12.65 37.01 -24.62
CA ILE A 150 -12.63 37.20 -26.08
C ILE A 150 -13.61 38.30 -26.46
N GLU A 151 -13.08 39.38 -27.04
CA GLU A 151 -13.86 40.43 -27.69
C GLU A 151 -14.06 40.12 -29.18
N THR A 152 -15.18 40.58 -29.75
CA THR A 152 -15.47 40.46 -31.19
C THR A 152 -15.59 41.84 -31.81
N HIS A 153 -15.28 41.96 -33.11
CA HIS A 153 -15.22 43.24 -33.80
C HIS A 153 -16.19 43.34 -34.98
N ASP A 154 -16.70 44.55 -35.22
CA ASP A 154 -17.66 44.86 -36.29
C ASP A 154 -17.00 44.90 -37.68
N CYS A 155 -17.22 43.86 -38.49
CA CYS A 155 -16.86 43.89 -39.91
C CYS A 155 -18.02 44.42 -40.76
N THR A 156 -17.91 45.68 -41.20
CA THR A 156 -18.90 46.34 -42.06
C THR A 156 -18.51 46.40 -43.54
N LYS A 157 -17.21 46.31 -43.86
CA LYS A 157 -16.68 46.45 -45.21
C LYS A 157 -15.53 45.48 -45.47
N ASP A 158 -15.43 45.00 -46.71
CA ASP A 158 -14.33 44.16 -47.16
C ASP A 158 -13.08 44.97 -47.55
N ALA A 159 -11.99 44.27 -47.92
CA ALA A 159 -10.75 44.85 -48.45
C ALA A 159 -10.93 45.81 -49.66
N PHE A 160 -12.04 45.69 -50.38
CA PHE A 160 -12.36 46.48 -51.57
C PHE A 160 -13.41 47.58 -51.29
N GLY A 161 -13.89 47.69 -50.04
CA GLY A 161 -14.89 48.67 -49.60
C GLY A 161 -16.35 48.27 -49.84
N ASN A 162 -16.63 47.03 -50.28
CA ASN A 162 -17.99 46.52 -50.44
C ASN A 162 -18.61 46.20 -49.06
N PRO A 163 -19.94 46.31 -48.89
CA PRO A 163 -20.60 45.90 -47.66
C PRO A 163 -20.48 44.38 -47.44
N VAL A 164 -20.06 43.97 -46.25
CA VAL A 164 -19.98 42.55 -45.85
C VAL A 164 -21.37 42.05 -45.45
N SER A 165 -21.71 40.83 -45.86
CA SER A 165 -22.97 40.20 -45.45
C SER A 165 -22.93 39.87 -43.96
N ASN A 166 -24.03 40.15 -43.24
CA ASN A 166 -24.22 39.73 -41.85
C ASN A 166 -24.40 38.21 -41.67
N ILE A 167 -24.37 37.44 -42.77
CA ILE A 167 -24.45 35.97 -42.75
C ILE A 167 -23.04 35.38 -42.81
N ALA A 168 -22.57 34.79 -41.70
CA ALA A 168 -21.23 34.23 -41.57
C ALA A 168 -20.84 33.20 -42.66
N SER A 169 -21.79 32.40 -43.17
CA SER A 169 -21.52 31.43 -44.25
C SER A 169 -21.23 32.06 -45.62
N ASN A 170 -21.55 33.35 -45.78
CA ASN A 170 -21.28 34.12 -47.00
C ASN A 170 -20.01 34.98 -46.87
N PHE A 171 -19.27 34.86 -45.77
CA PHE A 171 -18.01 35.57 -45.58
C PHE A 171 -16.97 35.07 -46.58
N THR A 172 -16.34 36.01 -47.29
CA THR A 172 -15.32 35.70 -48.28
C THR A 172 -13.94 35.82 -47.63
N TYR A 173 -13.31 34.67 -47.42
CA TYR A 173 -11.93 34.57 -46.96
C TYR A 173 -10.99 35.03 -48.09
N ILE A 174 -10.67 36.32 -48.11
CA ILE A 174 -9.80 36.97 -49.09
C ILE A 174 -8.56 37.46 -48.35
N ASP A 175 -7.37 37.11 -48.85
CA ASP A 175 -6.11 37.57 -48.29
C ASP A 175 -6.06 39.12 -48.23
N GLY A 176 -5.83 39.66 -47.03
CA GLY A 176 -5.85 41.11 -46.76
C GLY A 176 -7.22 41.69 -46.40
N ASN A 177 -8.30 40.90 -46.37
CA ASN A 177 -9.60 41.32 -45.83
C ASN A 177 -9.62 41.26 -44.29
N ASN A 178 -8.88 42.17 -43.65
CA ASN A 178 -8.69 42.13 -42.21
C ASN A 178 -9.82 42.80 -41.39
N CYS A 179 -10.90 43.29 -42.02
CA CYS A 179 -11.98 44.03 -41.35
C CYS A 179 -11.52 45.22 -40.47
N GLY A 180 -10.32 45.78 -40.71
CA GLY A 180 -9.71 46.84 -39.90
C GLY A 180 -8.81 46.36 -38.75
N LEU A 181 -8.66 45.04 -38.57
CA LEU A 181 -7.79 44.43 -37.56
C LEU A 181 -6.34 44.32 -38.03
N ILE A 182 -5.40 44.30 -37.09
CA ILE A 182 -4.02 43.86 -37.33
C ILE A 182 -4.05 42.34 -37.13
N CYS A 183 -4.00 41.60 -38.24
CA CYS A 183 -4.12 40.14 -38.25
C CYS A 183 -3.32 39.60 -39.44
N SER A 184 -1.99 39.48 -39.28
CA SER A 184 -1.09 38.95 -40.30
C SER A 184 0.13 38.30 -39.66
N THR A 185 0.78 37.36 -40.35
CA THR A 185 2.04 36.75 -39.87
C THR A 185 3.23 37.71 -39.84
N GLN A 186 3.11 38.91 -40.42
CA GLN A 186 4.17 39.92 -40.47
C GLN A 186 3.98 41.03 -39.42
N ASP A 187 2.75 41.49 -39.24
CA ASP A 187 2.39 42.62 -38.37
C ASP A 187 1.87 42.17 -36.99
N GLY A 188 1.56 40.88 -36.86
CA GLY A 188 1.02 40.25 -35.65
C GLY A 188 -0.51 40.16 -35.64
N PRO A 189 -1.11 39.79 -34.49
CA PRO A 189 -0.45 39.44 -33.23
C PRO A 189 0.34 38.11 -33.27
N THR A 190 1.26 37.94 -32.31
CA THR A 190 2.10 36.73 -32.18
C THR A 190 1.80 36.00 -30.87
N SER A 191 1.77 34.66 -30.90
CA SER A 191 1.69 33.82 -29.69
C SER A 191 2.96 32.96 -29.55
N PRO A 192 3.58 32.86 -28.37
CA PRO A 192 4.71 31.95 -28.15
C PRO A 192 4.37 30.46 -28.33
N MET A 193 3.09 30.10 -28.42
CA MET A 193 2.61 28.74 -28.73
C MET A 193 2.47 28.50 -30.24
N ARG A 194 2.33 29.56 -31.05
CA ARG A 194 2.05 29.51 -32.49
C ARG A 194 3.19 30.18 -33.26
N GLY A 195 4.14 29.37 -33.72
CA GLY A 195 5.34 29.82 -34.42
C GLY A 195 5.84 28.81 -35.44
N GLY A 196 6.73 29.23 -36.34
CA GLY A 196 7.28 28.37 -37.38
C GLY A 196 6.21 27.91 -38.35
N SER A 197 5.99 26.61 -38.50
CA SER A 197 4.97 26.06 -39.42
C SER A 197 3.51 26.23 -38.94
N ALA A 198 3.29 26.81 -37.75
CA ALA A 198 1.98 26.97 -37.14
C ALA A 198 1.65 28.43 -36.77
N ASP A 199 2.32 29.41 -37.39
CA ASP A 199 2.11 30.85 -37.15
C ASP A 199 0.92 31.45 -37.92
N ASN A 200 0.42 30.75 -38.94
CA ASN A 200 -0.73 31.15 -39.77
C ASN A 200 -1.93 31.64 -38.94
N ILE A 201 -2.35 32.88 -39.19
CA ILE A 201 -3.41 33.59 -38.46
C ILE A 201 -4.36 34.26 -39.46
N TYR A 202 -5.66 34.24 -39.17
CA TYR A 202 -6.70 34.68 -40.13
C TYR A 202 -7.83 35.44 -39.43
N VAL A 203 -8.49 36.34 -40.16
CA VAL A 203 -9.77 36.92 -39.72
C VAL A 203 -10.89 35.97 -40.12
N ILE A 204 -11.63 35.49 -39.11
CA ILE A 204 -12.78 34.58 -39.28
C ILE A 204 -14.04 35.21 -38.67
N PRO A 205 -15.25 34.87 -39.16
CA PRO A 205 -16.49 35.23 -38.47
C PRO A 205 -16.52 34.65 -37.05
N ALA A 206 -17.12 35.36 -36.10
CA ALA A 206 -17.30 34.83 -34.76
C ALA A 206 -18.15 33.53 -34.80
N PRO A 207 -17.77 32.46 -34.07
CA PRO A 207 -18.55 31.22 -34.00
C PRO A 207 -19.98 31.48 -33.51
N HIS A 208 -20.97 31.02 -34.27
CA HIS A 208 -22.39 31.30 -34.02
C HIS A 208 -23.18 30.05 -33.58
N THR A 209 -22.66 28.84 -33.80
CA THR A 209 -23.26 27.59 -33.31
C THR A 209 -23.02 27.41 -31.81
N LEU A 210 -21.76 27.51 -31.39
CA LEU A 210 -21.35 27.61 -29.99
C LEU A 210 -20.58 28.92 -29.81
N THR A 211 -21.29 29.99 -29.47
CA THR A 211 -20.69 31.31 -29.24
C THR A 211 -19.75 31.29 -28.02
N PHE A 212 -18.79 32.22 -27.96
CA PHE A 212 -17.90 32.36 -26.80
C PHE A 212 -18.68 32.54 -25.48
N GLY A 213 -19.78 33.30 -25.50
CA GLY A 213 -20.69 33.43 -24.35
C GLY A 213 -21.41 32.12 -23.98
N ALA A 214 -21.87 31.34 -24.96
CA ALA A 214 -22.46 30.03 -24.69
C ALA A 214 -21.41 29.03 -24.15
N ALA A 215 -20.20 29.03 -24.68
CA ALA A 215 -19.08 28.24 -24.19
C ALA A 215 -18.68 28.64 -22.76
N THR A 216 -18.70 29.93 -22.42
CA THR A 216 -18.50 30.44 -21.04
C THR A 216 -19.55 29.86 -20.09
N LEU A 217 -20.84 29.90 -20.47
CA LEU A 217 -21.92 29.38 -19.62
C LEU A 217 -21.85 27.85 -19.45
N LEU A 218 -21.53 27.11 -20.51
CA LEU A 218 -21.33 25.66 -20.42
C LEU A 218 -20.08 25.29 -19.63
N GLY A 219 -18.98 26.03 -19.78
CA GLY A 219 -17.76 25.89 -18.98
C GLY A 219 -18.02 26.10 -17.49
N ALA A 220 -18.73 27.17 -17.13
CA ALA A 220 -19.16 27.42 -15.76
C ALA A 220 -20.06 26.29 -15.21
N ALA A 221 -21.01 25.79 -16.01
CA ALA A 221 -21.87 24.66 -15.61
C ALA A 221 -21.08 23.37 -15.40
N CYS A 222 -20.10 23.06 -16.27
CA CYS A 222 -19.19 21.93 -16.11
C CYS A 222 -18.28 22.09 -14.88
N CYS A 223 -17.84 23.31 -14.55
CA CYS A 223 -17.09 23.58 -13.31
C CYS A 223 -17.94 23.32 -12.06
N VAL A 224 -19.21 23.76 -12.05
CA VAL A 224 -20.14 23.46 -10.94
C VAL A 224 -20.35 21.95 -10.80
N HIS A 225 -20.54 21.22 -11.90
CA HIS A 225 -20.61 19.76 -11.88
C HIS A 225 -19.33 19.12 -11.30
N ALA A 226 -18.15 19.56 -11.75
CA ALA A 226 -16.87 19.07 -11.26
C ALA A 226 -16.68 19.31 -9.75
N VAL A 227 -17.06 20.49 -9.25
CA VAL A 227 -17.04 20.81 -7.81
C VAL A 227 -17.98 19.91 -7.03
N LEU A 228 -19.21 19.67 -7.52
CA LEU A 228 -20.16 18.76 -6.86
C LEU A 228 -19.64 17.30 -6.85
N CYS A 229 -19.04 16.83 -7.93
CA CYS A 229 -18.39 15.53 -7.99
C CYS A 229 -17.18 15.44 -7.05
N LEU A 230 -16.32 16.47 -6.98
CA LEU A 230 -15.20 16.51 -6.05
C LEU A 230 -15.66 16.54 -4.60
N VAL A 231 -16.68 17.32 -4.25
CA VAL A 231 -17.26 17.36 -2.90
C VAL A 231 -17.87 16.01 -2.54
N SER A 232 -18.66 15.39 -3.43
CA SER A 232 -19.27 14.08 -3.15
C SER A 232 -18.25 12.94 -3.11
N MET A 233 -17.22 12.98 -3.98
CA MET A 233 -16.10 12.05 -3.89
C MET A 233 -15.27 12.28 -2.64
N TRP A 234 -15.05 13.54 -2.22
CA TRP A 234 -14.31 13.90 -1.01
C TRP A 234 -15.07 13.49 0.25
N ASP A 235 -16.38 13.72 0.29
CA ASP A 235 -17.27 13.29 1.37
C ASP A 235 -17.26 11.77 1.50
N ARG A 236 -17.40 11.04 0.39
CA ARG A 236 -17.30 9.57 0.39
C ARG A 236 -15.87 9.05 0.59
N VAL A 237 -14.84 9.84 0.25
CA VAL A 237 -13.43 9.57 0.56
C VAL A 237 -13.15 9.77 2.04
N LEU A 238 -13.76 10.78 2.66
CA LEU A 238 -13.75 10.97 4.10
C LEU A 238 -14.54 9.85 4.73
N GLU A 239 -15.81 9.62 4.38
CA GLU A 239 -16.64 8.51 4.87
C GLU A 239 -15.92 7.16 4.74
N ILE A 240 -15.18 6.87 3.67
CA ILE A 240 -14.41 5.62 3.56
C ILE A 240 -13.09 5.67 4.34
N ASN A 241 -12.38 6.80 4.42
CA ASN A 241 -11.19 6.92 5.26
C ASN A 241 -11.51 7.03 6.75
N TRP A 242 -12.74 7.41 7.07
CA TRP A 242 -13.33 7.52 8.39
C TRP A 242 -13.93 6.15 8.73
N ARG A 243 -14.65 5.45 7.86
CA ARG A 243 -14.90 3.99 7.98
C ARG A 243 -13.62 3.16 8.15
N ARG A 244 -12.51 3.53 7.49
CA ARG A 244 -11.17 2.91 7.65
C ARG A 244 -10.34 3.40 8.85
N ARG A 245 -10.71 4.49 9.55
CA ARG A 245 -9.95 5.03 10.72
C ARG A 245 -10.76 5.12 12.02
N PHE A 246 -12.08 5.14 11.91
CA PHE A 246 -13.04 5.75 12.83
C PHE A 246 -14.50 5.36 12.45
N GLY A 247 -14.82 4.16 11.94
CA GLY A 247 -16.18 4.00 11.36
C GLY A 247 -16.69 2.60 11.21
N ARG A 248 -16.72 1.89 12.33
CA ARG A 248 -17.56 0.70 12.56
C ARG A 248 -18.27 0.68 13.96
N GLN A 249 -18.26 1.77 14.78
CA GLN A 249 -19.21 2.01 15.95
C GLN A 249 -20.57 2.31 15.43
N GLU A 250 -20.57 3.22 14.46
CA GLU A 250 -21.76 3.95 14.04
C GLU A 250 -22.71 3.03 13.25
N GLU A 251 -22.45 1.72 13.23
CA GLU A 251 -23.38 0.73 12.71
C GLU A 251 -24.02 -0.20 13.77
N GLU A 252 -23.62 -0.24 15.06
CA GLU A 252 -24.35 -1.06 16.06
C GLU A 252 -24.93 -0.32 17.28
N ASP A 253 -24.54 0.93 17.55
CA ASP A 253 -25.31 1.85 18.43
C ASP A 253 -26.55 2.45 17.71
N ALA A 254 -27.30 1.58 17.01
CA ALA A 254 -28.57 1.89 16.34
C ALA A 254 -29.45 0.64 16.14
N ALA A 255 -29.55 -0.20 17.18
CA ALA A 255 -30.39 -1.41 17.18
C ALA A 255 -31.22 -1.66 18.46
N SER A 256 -31.56 -0.63 19.23
CA SER A 256 -32.76 -0.71 20.10
C SER A 256 -34.03 -0.48 19.28
N GLU A 257 -35.05 -1.32 19.46
CA GLU A 257 -36.38 -1.10 18.89
C GLU A 257 -37.09 0.12 19.53
N ASP A 258 -36.91 1.31 18.95
CA ASP A 258 -38.06 2.15 18.56
C ASP A 258 -37.66 3.09 17.40
N GLY A 259 -37.72 2.55 16.17
CA GLY A 259 -37.18 3.25 15.00
C GLY A 259 -37.60 2.69 13.64
N ASP A 260 -38.66 1.87 13.58
CA ASP A 260 -39.13 1.22 12.35
C ASP A 260 -39.43 2.24 11.23
N ALA A 261 -40.00 3.40 11.60
CA ALA A 261 -40.20 4.52 10.68
C ALA A 261 -38.88 5.09 10.11
N ASN A 262 -37.81 5.18 10.92
CA ASN A 262 -36.55 5.81 10.51
C ASN A 262 -35.62 4.86 9.75
N LYS A 263 -35.56 3.57 10.11
CA LYS A 263 -34.76 2.56 9.39
C LYS A 263 -35.38 2.30 8.00
N GLY A 264 -36.72 2.29 7.93
CA GLY A 264 -37.48 2.32 6.67
C GLY A 264 -37.19 3.56 5.84
N VAL A 265 -37.22 4.76 6.42
CA VAL A 265 -36.88 6.02 5.72
C VAL A 265 -35.42 6.06 5.26
N MET A 266 -34.44 5.66 6.07
CA MET A 266 -33.03 5.76 5.70
C MET A 266 -32.63 4.73 4.64
N LYS A 267 -33.21 3.52 4.68
CA LYS A 267 -33.12 2.54 3.58
C LYS A 267 -33.80 3.07 2.32
N THR A 268 -35.00 3.64 2.45
CA THR A 268 -35.70 4.31 1.34
C THR A 268 -34.89 5.47 0.78
N VAL A 269 -34.20 6.27 1.59
CA VAL A 269 -33.37 7.39 1.16
C VAL A 269 -32.11 6.89 0.47
N ASN A 270 -31.42 5.86 0.97
CA ASN A 270 -30.26 5.28 0.30
C ASN A 270 -30.64 4.60 -1.03
N ASP A 271 -31.75 3.85 -1.06
CA ASP A 271 -32.31 3.29 -2.29
C ASP A 271 -32.79 4.39 -3.25
N THR A 272 -33.37 5.49 -2.73
CA THR A 272 -33.78 6.66 -3.52
C THR A 272 -32.57 7.43 -4.05
N ILE A 273 -31.46 7.55 -3.31
CA ILE A 273 -30.19 8.14 -3.76
C ILE A 273 -29.57 7.25 -4.84
N GLY A 274 -29.50 5.94 -4.63
CA GLY A 274 -29.05 4.97 -5.64
C GLY A 274 -29.91 5.00 -6.91
N PHE A 275 -31.24 5.14 -6.76
CA PHE A 275 -32.20 5.33 -7.84
C PHE A 275 -32.01 6.69 -8.54
N PHE A 276 -31.84 7.79 -7.81
CA PHE A 276 -31.63 9.13 -8.37
C PHE A 276 -30.30 9.21 -9.14
N LEU A 277 -29.24 8.62 -8.59
CA LEU A 277 -27.94 8.55 -9.26
C LEU A 277 -28.01 7.66 -10.53
N ARG A 278 -28.69 6.50 -10.49
CA ARG A 278 -28.75 5.59 -11.65
C ARG A 278 -29.78 5.97 -12.71
N ILE A 279 -30.93 6.53 -12.34
CA ILE A 279 -32.07 6.80 -13.25
C ILE A 279 -32.18 8.28 -13.63
N LEU A 280 -31.71 9.22 -12.81
CA LEU A 280 -31.71 10.65 -13.12
C LEU A 280 -30.32 11.16 -13.50
N ALA A 281 -29.30 10.98 -12.67
CA ALA A 281 -27.99 11.58 -12.92
C ALA A 281 -27.29 11.02 -14.18
N VAL A 282 -27.26 9.69 -14.38
CA VAL A 282 -26.60 9.09 -15.56
C VAL A 282 -27.27 9.52 -16.88
N PRO A 283 -28.61 9.49 -17.05
CA PRO A 283 -29.24 10.00 -18.27
C PRO A 283 -29.13 11.52 -18.44
N VAL A 284 -29.12 12.31 -17.36
CA VAL A 284 -28.98 13.77 -17.43
C VAL A 284 -27.55 14.18 -17.81
N PHE A 285 -26.52 13.68 -17.12
CA PHE A 285 -25.13 14.05 -17.43
C PHE A 285 -24.60 13.35 -18.69
N GLY A 286 -25.01 12.10 -18.95
CA GLY A 286 -24.75 11.43 -20.23
C GLY A 286 -25.46 12.12 -21.39
N GLY A 287 -26.70 12.57 -21.19
CA GLY A 287 -27.44 13.37 -22.17
C GLY A 287 -26.82 14.75 -22.40
N ALA A 288 -26.32 15.41 -21.35
CA ALA A 288 -25.59 16.67 -21.45
C ALA A 288 -24.24 16.50 -22.19
N GLY A 289 -23.48 15.45 -21.88
CA GLY A 289 -22.24 15.12 -22.58
C GLY A 289 -22.48 14.81 -24.06
N LEU A 290 -23.54 14.07 -24.39
CA LEU A 290 -23.95 13.81 -25.76
C LEU A 290 -24.43 15.09 -26.48
N ALA A 291 -25.14 15.99 -25.79
CA ALA A 291 -25.56 17.26 -26.35
C ALA A 291 -24.35 18.19 -26.62
N ILE A 292 -23.36 18.24 -25.72
CA ILE A 292 -22.11 18.97 -25.91
C ILE A 292 -21.31 18.38 -27.08
N LEU A 293 -21.24 17.05 -27.21
CA LEU A 293 -20.62 16.39 -28.36
C LEU A 293 -21.32 16.79 -29.67
N ILE A 294 -22.65 16.71 -29.74
CA ILE A 294 -23.42 17.03 -30.95
C ILE A 294 -23.28 18.52 -31.33
N VAL A 295 -23.54 19.44 -30.39
CA VAL A 295 -23.43 20.89 -30.64
C VAL A 295 -21.99 21.28 -30.97
N GLY A 296 -21.03 20.66 -30.28
CA GLY A 296 -19.61 20.85 -30.48
C GLY A 296 -19.11 20.41 -31.85
N GLU A 297 -19.47 19.21 -32.32
CA GLU A 297 -19.15 18.80 -33.69
C GLU A 297 -19.85 19.68 -34.74
N ILE A 298 -21.12 20.09 -34.54
CA ILE A 298 -21.77 21.05 -35.46
C ILE A 298 -21.00 22.39 -35.47
N ASN A 299 -20.44 22.82 -34.35
CA ASN A 299 -19.58 24.00 -34.29
C ASN A 299 -18.24 23.78 -35.00
N PHE A 300 -17.60 22.62 -34.87
CA PHE A 300 -16.37 22.29 -35.61
C PHE A 300 -16.57 22.22 -37.12
N PHE A 301 -17.69 21.65 -37.58
CA PHE A 301 -18.06 21.64 -39.01
C PHE A 301 -18.67 22.97 -39.49
N SER A 302 -18.70 24.01 -38.64
CA SER A 302 -19.17 25.33 -39.07
C SER A 302 -18.08 26.07 -39.87
N PRO A 303 -18.44 26.82 -40.94
CA PRO A 303 -17.46 27.47 -41.81
C PRO A 303 -16.40 28.35 -41.14
N PRO A 304 -16.62 28.99 -39.98
CA PRO A 304 -15.57 29.73 -39.28
C PRO A 304 -14.55 28.87 -38.52
N VAL A 305 -14.94 27.68 -38.05
CA VAL A 305 -14.08 26.82 -37.20
C VAL A 305 -13.36 25.75 -38.02
N ASP A 306 -13.96 25.29 -39.12
CA ASP A 306 -13.32 24.37 -40.07
C ASP A 306 -12.28 25.09 -40.97
N TYR A 307 -12.29 26.43 -41.02
CA TYR A 307 -11.40 27.21 -41.89
C TYR A 307 -9.92 27.00 -41.53
N GLN A 308 -9.15 26.51 -42.51
CA GLN A 308 -7.72 26.18 -42.38
C GLN A 308 -7.39 25.14 -41.29
N THR A 309 -8.39 24.41 -40.78
CA THR A 309 -8.20 23.27 -39.88
C THR A 309 -7.66 22.06 -40.64
N GLU A 310 -6.78 21.28 -40.02
CA GLU A 310 -6.14 20.13 -40.69
C GLU A 310 -7.16 19.03 -41.06
N PRO A 311 -7.30 18.64 -42.34
CA PRO A 311 -8.17 17.54 -42.73
C PRO A 311 -7.63 16.18 -42.24
N MET A 312 -8.54 15.24 -41.93
CA MET A 312 -8.22 13.89 -41.44
C MET A 312 -7.23 13.09 -42.34
N ALA A 313 -7.13 13.43 -43.62
CA ALA A 313 -6.19 12.82 -44.55
C ALA A 313 -4.71 13.17 -44.26
N ASN A 314 -4.43 14.26 -43.53
CA ASN A 314 -3.08 14.69 -43.21
C ASN A 314 -2.46 13.84 -42.10
N ILE A 315 -1.18 13.47 -42.25
CA ILE A 315 -0.48 12.51 -41.37
C ILE A 315 -0.46 12.92 -39.89
N GLY A 316 -0.54 14.23 -39.58
CA GLY A 316 -0.62 14.74 -38.19
C GLY A 316 -1.81 14.19 -37.40
N GLN A 317 -2.90 13.85 -38.09
CA GLN A 317 -4.14 13.30 -37.51
C GLN A 317 -4.01 11.81 -37.08
N TRP A 318 -2.97 11.11 -37.52
CA TRP A 318 -2.90 9.64 -37.45
C TRP A 318 -2.16 9.14 -36.20
N ALA A 319 -1.23 9.93 -35.65
CA ALA A 319 -0.37 9.49 -34.56
C ALA A 319 -1.13 9.02 -33.30
N PRO A 320 -2.20 9.71 -32.81
CA PRO A 320 -2.99 9.22 -31.68
C PRO A 320 -3.73 7.91 -32.00
N ILE A 321 -4.21 7.77 -33.23
CA ILE A 321 -4.97 6.60 -33.71
C ILE A 321 -4.05 5.38 -33.77
N THR A 322 -2.89 5.51 -34.41
CA THR A 322 -1.88 4.44 -34.49
C THR A 322 -1.33 4.06 -33.12
N GLY A 323 -1.05 5.03 -32.25
CA GLY A 323 -0.60 4.77 -30.88
C GLY A 323 -1.62 3.97 -30.06
N THR A 324 -2.91 4.34 -30.15
CA THR A 324 -4.01 3.62 -29.50
C THR A 324 -4.17 2.20 -30.06
N ALA A 325 -4.11 2.03 -31.38
CA ALA A 325 -4.19 0.73 -32.03
C ALA A 325 -3.05 -0.21 -31.57
N MET A 326 -1.81 0.29 -31.51
CA MET A 326 -0.67 -0.48 -31.01
C MET A 326 -0.82 -0.85 -29.53
N ALA A 327 -1.35 0.04 -28.69
CA ALA A 327 -1.63 -0.26 -27.28
C ALA A 327 -2.66 -1.39 -27.12
N MET A 328 -3.73 -1.40 -27.93
CA MET A 328 -4.72 -2.49 -27.92
C MET A 328 -4.12 -3.82 -28.40
N ILE A 329 -3.28 -3.80 -29.45
CA ILE A 329 -2.57 -5.00 -29.95
C ILE A 329 -1.63 -5.55 -28.86
N GLY A 330 -0.86 -4.68 -28.18
CA GLY A 330 0.00 -5.07 -27.07
C GLY A 330 -0.76 -5.68 -25.89
N SER A 331 -1.91 -5.09 -25.52
CA SER A 331 -2.77 -5.63 -24.46
C SER A 331 -3.39 -6.97 -24.82
N LEU A 332 -3.77 -7.18 -26.10
CA LEU A 332 -4.26 -8.46 -26.60
C LEU A 332 -3.16 -9.53 -26.62
N TYR A 333 -1.92 -9.17 -27.00
CA TYR A 333 -0.76 -10.06 -26.95
C TYR A 333 -0.51 -10.59 -25.53
N LEU A 334 -0.53 -9.72 -24.52
CA LEU A 334 -0.33 -10.11 -23.12
C LEU A 334 -1.44 -11.07 -22.63
N LEU A 335 -2.70 -10.83 -22.99
CA LEU A 335 -3.81 -11.73 -22.64
C LEU A 335 -3.69 -13.09 -23.32
N LEU A 336 -3.26 -13.14 -24.58
CA LEU A 336 -3.05 -14.38 -25.33
C LEU A 336 -1.82 -15.17 -24.84
N ALA A 337 -0.75 -14.47 -24.43
CA ALA A 337 0.43 -15.09 -23.82
C ALA A 337 0.05 -15.78 -22.50
N ARG A 338 -0.64 -15.06 -21.61
CA ARG A 338 -1.13 -15.58 -20.33
C ARG A 338 -2.00 -16.84 -20.51
N HIS A 339 -3.02 -16.79 -21.38
CA HIS A 339 -3.89 -17.95 -21.65
C HIS A 339 -3.14 -19.18 -22.22
N ALA A 340 -2.00 -18.98 -22.87
CA ALA A 340 -1.22 -20.06 -23.45
C ALA A 340 -0.19 -20.65 -22.47
N GLU A 341 0.33 -19.84 -21.55
CA GLU A 341 1.06 -20.33 -20.37
C GLU A 341 0.12 -21.15 -19.46
N GLU A 342 -1.08 -20.63 -19.16
CA GLU A 342 -2.13 -21.34 -18.41
C GLU A 342 -2.58 -22.65 -19.10
N ALA A 343 -2.57 -22.70 -20.44
CA ALA A 343 -2.89 -23.90 -21.21
C ALA A 343 -1.71 -24.87 -21.43
N GLY A 344 -0.49 -24.52 -21.03
CA GLY A 344 0.71 -25.35 -21.20
C GLY A 344 1.11 -25.64 -22.66
N ASP A 345 0.64 -24.84 -23.63
CA ASP A 345 0.81 -25.09 -25.08
C ASP A 345 1.25 -23.81 -25.82
N PRO A 346 2.55 -23.47 -25.84
CA PRO A 346 3.05 -22.29 -26.53
C PRO A 346 2.87 -22.34 -28.06
N GLN A 347 2.70 -23.54 -28.65
CA GLN A 347 2.45 -23.70 -30.09
C GLN A 347 1.06 -23.18 -30.52
N LYS A 348 0.16 -22.96 -29.56
CA LYS A 348 -1.15 -22.34 -29.79
C LYS A 348 -1.06 -20.83 -30.03
N ILE A 349 -0.07 -20.16 -29.42
CA ILE A 349 0.25 -18.74 -29.69
C ILE A 349 0.72 -18.61 -31.13
N GLU A 350 1.75 -19.38 -31.50
CA GLU A 350 2.33 -19.36 -32.85
C GLU A 350 1.27 -19.62 -33.92
N ASN A 351 0.41 -20.63 -33.76
CA ASN A 351 -0.68 -20.91 -34.71
C ASN A 351 -1.74 -19.79 -34.80
N THR A 352 -2.03 -19.11 -33.70
CA THR A 352 -3.01 -18.00 -33.68
C THR A 352 -2.41 -16.76 -34.35
N PHE A 353 -1.16 -16.44 -34.08
CA PHE A 353 -0.44 -15.37 -34.79
C PHE A 353 -0.16 -15.70 -36.25
N PHE A 354 0.07 -16.97 -36.60
CA PHE A 354 0.19 -17.43 -38.00
C PHE A 354 -1.10 -17.16 -38.78
N ARG A 355 -2.26 -17.51 -38.22
CA ARG A 355 -3.57 -17.18 -38.82
C ARG A 355 -3.84 -15.68 -38.91
N ILE A 356 -3.45 -14.91 -37.90
CA ILE A 356 -3.58 -13.43 -37.94
C ILE A 356 -2.65 -12.83 -39.00
N GLY A 357 -1.43 -13.36 -39.16
CA GLY A 357 -0.49 -12.98 -40.22
C GLY A 357 -0.99 -13.32 -41.62
N GLU A 358 -1.62 -14.48 -41.82
CA GLU A 358 -2.30 -14.82 -43.08
C GLU A 358 -3.45 -13.85 -43.40
N ILE A 359 -4.23 -13.43 -42.39
CA ILE A 359 -5.32 -12.45 -42.54
C ILE A 359 -4.79 -11.04 -42.85
N ILE A 360 -3.65 -10.66 -42.28
CA ILE A 360 -3.01 -9.34 -42.49
C ILE A 360 -2.15 -9.33 -43.78
N GLY A 361 -1.90 -10.49 -44.40
CA GLY A 361 -1.23 -10.60 -45.70
C GLY A 361 0.29 -10.48 -45.64
N THR A 362 0.92 -10.83 -44.51
CA THR A 362 2.38 -10.90 -44.41
C THR A 362 2.92 -12.17 -45.12
N PRO A 363 3.98 -12.07 -45.95
CA PRO A 363 4.56 -13.24 -46.61
C PRO A 363 5.19 -14.22 -45.60
N PRO A 364 5.17 -15.54 -45.87
CA PRO A 364 5.61 -16.55 -44.92
C PRO A 364 7.13 -16.51 -44.62
N GLN A 365 7.47 -16.92 -43.39
CA GLN A 365 8.78 -16.75 -42.72
C GLN A 365 9.97 -17.53 -43.32
N ASP A 366 9.82 -18.18 -44.48
CA ASP A 366 10.82 -19.11 -45.06
C ASP A 366 12.14 -18.42 -45.49
N TYR A 367 12.20 -17.09 -45.48
CA TYR A 367 13.36 -16.30 -45.91
C TYR A 367 14.24 -15.73 -44.77
N ILE A 368 13.89 -15.93 -43.49
CA ILE A 368 14.66 -15.38 -42.35
C ILE A 368 15.03 -16.48 -41.34
N THR A 369 15.86 -17.42 -41.76
CA THR A 369 16.65 -18.26 -40.82
C THR A 369 18.10 -18.37 -41.28
N GLU A 370 19.01 -17.72 -40.54
CA GLU A 370 20.43 -18.08 -40.58
C GLU A 370 20.67 -19.39 -39.80
N PRO A 371 21.72 -20.16 -40.15
CA PRO A 371 21.89 -21.51 -39.62
C PRO A 371 22.24 -21.53 -38.13
N LYS A 372 21.73 -22.54 -37.41
CA LYS A 372 21.99 -22.77 -35.98
C LYS A 372 23.49 -22.87 -35.67
N VAL A 373 24.07 -21.77 -35.18
CA VAL A 373 25.39 -21.79 -34.53
C VAL A 373 25.25 -22.52 -33.18
N ARG A 374 26.07 -23.56 -32.97
CA ARG A 374 26.23 -24.18 -31.65
C ARG A 374 26.80 -23.13 -30.69
N LYS A 375 26.09 -22.82 -29.60
CA LYS A 375 26.73 -22.15 -28.45
C LYS A 375 27.78 -23.11 -27.85
N PRO A 376 28.97 -22.61 -27.49
CA PRO A 376 29.94 -23.38 -26.72
C PRO A 376 29.52 -23.51 -25.24
N ASP A 377 30.17 -24.43 -24.54
CA ASP A 377 29.94 -24.71 -23.12
C ASP A 377 30.31 -23.55 -22.18
N HIS A 378 29.87 -23.67 -20.92
CA HIS A 378 30.06 -22.74 -19.80
C HIS A 378 31.37 -21.94 -19.79
N VAL A 379 31.26 -20.64 -19.49
CA VAL A 379 32.27 -19.89 -18.76
C VAL A 379 31.57 -19.16 -17.61
N ASP A 380 31.70 -19.69 -16.40
CA ASP A 380 31.26 -19.01 -15.19
C ASP A 380 32.24 -17.88 -14.86
N ILE A 381 31.71 -16.66 -14.70
CA ILE A 381 32.44 -15.54 -14.11
C ILE A 381 31.64 -15.11 -12.86
N PRO A 382 32.25 -15.04 -11.67
CA PRO A 382 31.53 -14.74 -10.44
C PRO A 382 31.01 -13.29 -10.44
N MET A 383 29.70 -13.14 -10.29
CA MET A 383 29.02 -11.84 -10.25
C MET A 383 29.32 -11.11 -8.93
N ILE A 384 29.71 -9.84 -9.00
CA ILE A 384 30.12 -9.05 -7.83
C ILE A 384 28.90 -8.30 -7.26
N PRO A 385 28.72 -8.19 -5.92
CA PRO A 385 27.58 -7.50 -5.33
C PRO A 385 27.41 -6.05 -5.87
N GLY A 386 26.27 -5.81 -6.52
CA GLY A 386 25.88 -4.52 -7.09
C GLY A 386 25.85 -4.43 -8.62
N GLU A 387 26.26 -5.51 -9.32
CA GLU A 387 26.19 -5.64 -10.79
C GLU A 387 24.81 -5.26 -11.38
N ARG A 388 23.72 -5.53 -10.66
CA ARG A 388 22.32 -5.20 -11.05
C ARG A 388 22.02 -3.70 -11.20
N TYR A 389 22.93 -2.83 -10.79
CA TYR A 389 22.81 -1.37 -10.89
C TYR A 389 23.79 -0.76 -11.92
N ARG A 390 24.52 -1.60 -12.66
CA ARG A 390 25.46 -1.15 -13.69
C ARG A 390 24.69 -0.66 -14.91
N ASN A 391 24.90 0.60 -15.29
CA ASN A 391 24.31 1.17 -16.51
C ASN A 391 24.86 0.42 -17.74
N GLU A 392 23.99 -0.21 -18.53
CA GLU A 392 24.35 -1.07 -19.67
C GLU A 392 25.26 -0.39 -20.70
N ARG A 393 25.23 0.95 -20.78
CA ARG A 393 26.11 1.71 -21.68
C ARG A 393 27.60 1.66 -21.30
N VAL A 394 27.95 1.30 -20.06
CA VAL A 394 29.35 1.26 -19.61
C VAL A 394 30.02 -0.08 -19.98
N SER A 395 29.28 -1.19 -19.97
CA SER A 395 29.79 -2.51 -20.36
C SER A 395 29.98 -2.67 -21.88
N ALA A 396 29.45 -1.75 -22.69
CA ALA A 396 29.79 -1.62 -24.10
C ALA A 396 31.17 -0.97 -24.32
N VAL A 397 31.46 0.13 -23.59
CA VAL A 397 32.70 0.92 -23.75
C VAL A 397 33.96 0.15 -23.28
N GLU A 398 33.83 -0.74 -22.29
CA GLU A 398 34.94 -1.62 -21.91
C GLU A 398 35.17 -2.75 -22.92
N ARG A 399 34.11 -3.33 -23.53
CA ARG A 399 34.27 -4.34 -24.60
C ARG A 399 34.89 -3.77 -25.87
N GLU A 400 34.59 -2.54 -26.25
CA GLU A 400 35.26 -1.86 -27.37
C GLU A 400 36.73 -1.53 -27.06
N ARG A 401 37.09 -1.36 -25.78
CA ARG A 401 38.47 -1.08 -25.37
C ARG A 401 39.35 -2.32 -25.39
N ASP A 402 38.83 -3.45 -24.94
CA ASP A 402 39.56 -4.73 -24.92
C ASP A 402 39.69 -5.34 -26.33
N GLN A 403 38.78 -5.04 -27.26
CA GLN A 403 38.89 -5.48 -28.67
C GLN A 403 39.84 -4.64 -29.53
N HIS A 404 40.25 -3.44 -29.08
CA HIS A 404 41.19 -2.58 -29.81
C HIS A 404 42.65 -2.70 -29.34
N GLN A 405 42.97 -3.65 -28.45
CA GLN A 405 44.29 -3.75 -27.83
C GLN A 405 45.23 -4.83 -28.46
N ASP A 406 44.77 -5.56 -29.48
CA ASP A 406 45.55 -6.59 -30.19
C ASP A 406 46.11 -6.14 -31.56
N LEU A 407 45.92 -4.88 -31.96
CA LEU A 407 46.42 -4.33 -33.25
C LEU A 407 46.93 -2.88 -33.12
N GLU A 408 48.11 -2.68 -32.51
CA GLU A 408 49.11 -1.63 -32.86
C GLU A 408 50.35 -1.64 -31.93
N GLU A 409 51.12 -2.74 -31.91
CA GLU A 409 52.55 -2.65 -31.57
C GLU A 409 53.36 -2.30 -32.84
N GLU A 410 53.50 -0.99 -33.16
CA GLU A 410 54.67 -0.37 -33.84
C GLU A 410 54.40 1.10 -34.25
N ALA A 411 54.58 2.08 -33.35
CA ALA A 411 54.85 3.48 -33.74
C ALA A 411 55.42 4.38 -32.61
N VAL A 412 56.74 4.49 -32.63
CA VAL A 412 57.61 5.53 -32.08
C VAL A 412 57.00 6.95 -31.91
N SER A 413 57.08 7.50 -30.68
CA SER A 413 57.35 8.90 -30.30
C SER A 413 56.65 10.08 -31.03
N MET A 414 55.92 10.91 -30.28
CA MET A 414 56.32 12.32 -30.10
C MET A 414 55.66 13.06 -28.92
N ARG A 415 56.32 14.14 -28.48
CA ARG A 415 55.92 15.07 -27.41
C ARG A 415 54.69 15.91 -27.81
N SER A 416 53.90 16.36 -26.81
CA SER A 416 53.95 17.78 -26.42
C SER A 416 53.37 18.03 -25.02
N ARG A 417 53.86 19.10 -24.37
CA ARG A 417 53.23 19.73 -23.20
C ARG A 417 52.29 20.81 -23.69
N SER A 418 51.16 21.02 -23.01
CA SER A 418 50.68 22.38 -22.77
C SER A 418 50.13 22.49 -21.34
N SER A 419 50.08 23.72 -20.81
CA SER A 419 50.02 23.99 -19.39
C SER A 419 48.95 25.01 -19.03
N SER A 420 48.51 24.96 -17.77
CA SER A 420 47.88 26.05 -17.02
C SER A 420 46.45 26.43 -17.43
N PHE A 421 45.51 26.02 -16.58
CA PHE A 421 44.67 27.01 -15.86
C PHE A 421 44.46 26.52 -14.42
N ARG A 422 45.10 27.18 -13.44
CA ARG A 422 44.81 26.98 -12.01
C ARG A 422 43.59 27.82 -11.63
N ILE A 423 42.42 27.21 -11.63
CA ILE A 423 41.31 27.67 -10.80
C ILE A 423 41.48 27.03 -9.42
N ALA A 424 41.43 27.84 -8.35
CA ALA A 424 41.48 27.35 -6.98
C ALA A 424 40.15 26.65 -6.63
N LYS A 425 40.02 25.40 -7.06
CA LYS A 425 38.94 24.51 -6.61
C LYS A 425 39.16 24.26 -5.12
N MET A 426 38.14 24.47 -4.28
CA MET A 426 38.12 23.86 -2.95
C MET A 426 38.44 22.38 -3.13
N ALA A 427 39.49 21.89 -2.45
CA ALA A 427 39.78 20.48 -2.47
C ALA A 427 38.57 19.77 -1.85
N GLN A 428 37.84 19.00 -2.67
CA GLN A 428 36.87 18.06 -2.13
C GLN A 428 37.65 17.09 -1.26
N ILE A 429 37.47 17.22 0.06
CA ILE A 429 38.02 16.29 1.03
C ILE A 429 37.30 14.97 0.77
N SER A 430 37.96 14.07 0.04
CA SER A 430 37.49 12.69 -0.09
C SER A 430 37.37 12.08 1.31
N LEU A 431 36.34 11.25 1.52
CA LEU A 431 36.11 10.49 2.75
C LEU A 431 37.38 9.73 3.20
N LEU A 432 38.19 9.28 2.23
CA LEU A 432 39.46 8.59 2.45
C LEU A 432 40.56 9.43 3.13
N TYR A 433 40.42 10.77 3.19
CA TYR A 433 41.32 11.66 3.94
C TYR A 433 40.88 11.89 5.39
N CYS A 434 39.69 11.43 5.79
CA CYS A 434 39.27 11.43 7.19
C CYS A 434 39.95 10.29 7.97
N PRO A 435 40.16 10.42 9.29
CA PRO A 435 40.57 9.29 10.15
C PRO A 435 39.62 8.10 10.04
N GLN A 436 40.11 6.88 10.24
CA GLN A 436 39.33 5.66 10.03
C GLN A 436 38.10 5.58 10.96
N GLU A 437 38.21 6.15 12.16
CA GLU A 437 37.13 6.27 13.15
C GLU A 437 35.99 7.16 12.62
N VAL A 438 36.32 8.23 11.90
CA VAL A 438 35.34 9.14 11.26
C VAL A 438 34.71 8.46 10.05
N GLN A 439 35.50 7.69 9.27
CA GLN A 439 34.97 6.90 8.16
C GLN A 439 34.00 5.82 8.66
N LEU A 440 34.34 5.11 9.75
CA LEU A 440 33.47 4.12 10.40
C LEU A 440 32.18 4.74 10.91
N LEU A 441 32.25 5.85 11.67
CA LEU A 441 31.06 6.57 12.14
C LEU A 441 30.12 6.96 10.98
N ILE A 442 30.67 7.51 9.88
CA ILE A 442 29.86 7.87 8.70
C ILE A 442 29.22 6.64 8.06
N ALA A 443 29.93 5.51 8.00
CA ALA A 443 29.42 4.27 7.46
C ALA A 443 28.35 3.60 8.36
N GLU A 444 28.49 3.68 9.69
CA GLU A 444 27.51 3.16 10.66
C GLU A 444 26.15 3.88 10.58
N PHE A 445 26.12 5.16 10.17
CA PHE A 445 24.88 5.90 9.90
C PHE A 445 24.32 5.71 8.47
N ALA A 446 25.01 5.00 7.58
CA ALA A 446 24.56 4.78 6.21
C ALA A 446 23.55 3.62 6.11
N SER A 447 22.59 3.71 5.17
CA SER A 447 21.67 2.60 4.94
C SER A 447 22.42 1.38 4.39
N GLN A 448 21.88 0.16 4.59
CA GLN A 448 22.40 -1.06 3.95
C GLN A 448 22.55 -0.92 2.43
N SER A 449 21.64 -0.17 1.78
CA SER A 449 21.74 0.09 0.34
C SER A 449 22.89 1.03 -0.03
N ASP A 450 23.24 1.98 0.85
CA ASP A 450 24.35 2.92 0.63
C ASP A 450 25.69 2.31 1.00
N LEU A 451 25.75 1.47 2.04
CA LEU A 451 26.90 0.63 2.35
C LEU A 451 27.27 -0.27 1.16
N ALA A 452 26.28 -0.92 0.54
CA ALA A 452 26.49 -1.73 -0.66
C ALA A 452 26.96 -0.90 -1.88
N ARG A 453 26.50 0.35 -2.04
CA ARG A 453 27.03 1.27 -3.06
C ARG A 453 28.47 1.70 -2.75
N LEU A 454 28.74 2.03 -1.49
CA LEU A 454 30.03 2.49 -0.98
C LEU A 454 31.10 1.40 -1.12
N SER A 455 30.76 0.13 -0.88
CA SER A 455 31.67 -1.00 -1.04
C SER A 455 32.09 -1.27 -2.49
N MET A 456 31.35 -0.79 -3.48
CA MET A 456 31.73 -0.86 -4.91
C MET A 456 32.70 0.25 -5.33
N THR A 457 32.86 1.33 -4.56
CA THR A 457 33.57 2.54 -5.03
C THR A 457 35.09 2.37 -5.09
N CYS A 458 35.70 1.74 -4.07
CA CYS A 458 37.13 1.43 -4.04
C CYS A 458 37.43 0.40 -2.94
N ARG A 459 38.61 -0.24 -3.01
CA ARG A 459 39.03 -1.31 -2.08
C ARG A 459 39.07 -0.88 -0.60
N ALA A 460 39.39 0.39 -0.31
CA ALA A 460 39.42 0.89 1.07
C ALA A 460 38.00 1.00 1.66
N LEU A 461 37.05 1.52 0.88
CA LEU A 461 35.64 1.63 1.28
C LEU A 461 34.92 0.27 1.23
N HIS A 462 35.39 -0.67 0.39
CA HIS A 462 34.98 -2.07 0.44
C HIS A 462 35.30 -2.71 1.79
N ASN A 463 36.56 -2.66 2.22
CA ASN A 463 37.01 -3.22 3.49
C ASN A 463 36.36 -2.54 4.71
N LEU A 464 35.93 -1.27 4.57
CA LEU A 464 35.19 -0.53 5.58
C LEU A 464 33.72 -0.99 5.68
N ALA A 465 33.07 -1.18 4.54
CA ALA A 465 31.63 -1.47 4.48
C ALA A 465 31.29 -2.97 4.57
N GLU A 466 32.14 -3.88 4.12
CA GLU A 466 31.87 -5.33 4.13
C GLU A 466 31.44 -5.86 5.52
N PRO A 467 32.11 -5.52 6.64
CA PRO A 467 31.65 -5.92 7.97
C PRO A 467 30.28 -5.35 8.35
N LEU A 468 29.97 -4.12 7.91
CA LEU A 468 28.71 -3.45 8.21
C LEU A 468 27.56 -4.01 7.36
N ILE A 469 27.82 -4.35 6.10
CA ILE A 469 26.86 -5.03 5.21
C ILE A 469 26.45 -6.38 5.83
N TYR A 470 27.42 -7.21 6.19
CA TYR A 470 27.13 -8.52 6.79
C TYR A 470 26.61 -8.45 8.23
N SER A 471 26.76 -7.32 8.95
CA SER A 471 26.37 -7.21 10.37
C SER A 471 24.92 -7.61 10.69
N SER A 472 24.00 -7.38 9.74
CA SER A 472 22.57 -7.65 9.91
C SER A 472 21.95 -8.18 8.62
N VAL A 473 21.51 -9.44 8.64
CA VAL A 473 20.80 -10.07 7.52
C VAL A 473 19.28 -10.00 7.77
N LYS A 474 18.53 -9.65 6.72
CA LYS A 474 17.07 -9.50 6.77
C LYS A 474 16.41 -10.19 5.58
N PHE A 475 15.45 -11.06 5.87
CA PHE A 475 14.63 -11.76 4.89
C PHE A 475 13.16 -11.45 5.21
N ALA A 476 12.42 -10.86 4.27
CA ALA A 476 11.05 -10.41 4.49
C ALA A 476 10.15 -10.82 3.31
N TRP A 477 8.94 -11.33 3.61
CA TRP A 477 7.91 -11.66 2.63
C TRP A 477 6.51 -11.69 3.26
N ALA A 478 5.47 -11.42 2.47
CA ALA A 478 4.07 -11.67 2.84
C ALA A 478 3.58 -12.94 2.14
N ARG A 479 2.58 -13.65 2.69
CA ARG A 479 2.10 -14.95 2.15
C ARG A 479 1.57 -14.88 0.69
N GLU A 480 1.26 -13.70 0.18
CA GLU A 480 0.92 -13.42 -1.23
C GLU A 480 2.08 -13.68 -2.21
N PHE A 481 3.33 -13.68 -1.73
CA PHE A 481 4.54 -13.82 -2.54
C PHE A 481 5.32 -15.07 -2.13
N HIS A 482 6.27 -15.50 -2.95
CA HIS A 482 7.19 -16.56 -2.56
C HIS A 482 8.19 -16.09 -1.48
N PRO A 483 8.59 -16.97 -0.55
CA PRO A 483 9.68 -16.68 0.37
C PRO A 483 10.97 -16.34 -0.40
N PRO A 484 11.87 -15.50 0.15
CA PRO A 484 13.10 -15.05 -0.52
C PRO A 484 14.19 -16.14 -0.46
N ILE A 485 13.82 -17.35 -0.88
CA ILE A 485 14.62 -18.57 -0.74
C ILE A 485 15.87 -18.49 -1.60
N THR A 486 15.79 -18.01 -2.85
CA THR A 486 16.98 -17.86 -3.71
C THR A 486 18.04 -16.95 -3.07
N GLN A 487 17.64 -15.86 -2.42
CA GLN A 487 18.55 -14.94 -1.73
C GLN A 487 19.16 -15.59 -0.47
N LEU A 488 18.34 -16.32 0.30
CA LEU A 488 18.80 -17.07 1.48
C LEU A 488 19.79 -18.17 1.09
N MET A 489 19.49 -18.94 0.04
CA MET A 489 20.36 -19.99 -0.49
C MET A 489 21.66 -19.45 -1.09
N GLN A 490 21.63 -18.30 -1.76
CA GLN A 490 22.85 -17.60 -2.21
C GLN A 490 23.74 -17.17 -1.03
N LEU A 491 23.15 -16.65 0.05
CA LEU A 491 23.88 -16.32 1.27
C LEU A 491 24.46 -17.58 1.92
N LEU A 492 23.66 -18.65 2.07
CA LEU A 492 24.09 -19.93 2.63
C LEU A 492 25.28 -20.51 1.87
N ARG A 493 25.21 -20.55 0.53
CA ARG A 493 26.34 -20.95 -0.32
C ARG A 493 27.58 -20.11 -0.05
N THR A 494 27.42 -18.78 -0.02
CA THR A 494 28.52 -17.85 0.26
C THR A 494 29.15 -18.10 1.65
N LEU A 495 28.36 -18.40 2.67
CA LEU A 495 28.84 -18.68 4.03
C LEU A 495 29.44 -20.09 4.19
N LEU A 496 28.98 -21.07 3.42
CA LEU A 496 29.61 -22.39 3.33
C LEU A 496 31.02 -22.26 2.74
N GLU A 497 31.15 -21.59 1.60
CA GLU A 497 32.41 -21.35 0.88
C GLU A 497 33.36 -20.39 1.63
N LYS A 498 32.86 -19.27 2.19
CA LYS A 498 33.66 -18.25 2.90
C LYS A 498 33.33 -18.22 4.39
N GLN A 499 34.07 -19.01 5.17
CA GLN A 499 33.83 -19.14 6.61
C GLN A 499 34.15 -17.86 7.40
N ASP A 500 35.05 -17.01 6.89
CA ASP A 500 35.47 -15.75 7.52
C ASP A 500 34.37 -14.68 7.62
N LEU A 501 33.28 -14.83 6.84
CA LEU A 501 32.12 -13.92 6.88
C LEU A 501 31.14 -14.26 8.02
N ARG A 502 31.12 -15.52 8.49
CA ARG A 502 30.20 -15.99 9.53
C ARG A 502 30.28 -15.21 10.85
N PRO A 503 31.47 -14.83 11.36
CA PRO A 503 31.58 -14.08 12.61
C PRO A 503 31.18 -12.60 12.49
N LEU A 504 30.94 -12.10 11.27
CA LEU A 504 30.52 -10.71 11.03
C LEU A 504 29.02 -10.52 11.28
N ILE A 505 28.20 -11.55 11.03
CA ILE A 505 26.74 -11.47 11.15
C ILE A 505 26.35 -11.56 12.63
N ARG A 506 25.70 -10.49 13.12
CA ARG A 506 25.24 -10.35 14.52
C ARG A 506 23.72 -10.35 14.65
N HIS A 507 23.00 -9.95 13.61
CA HIS A 507 21.53 -9.93 13.63
C HIS A 507 20.96 -10.74 12.47
N ALA A 508 20.01 -11.62 12.76
CA ALA A 508 19.24 -12.35 11.76
C ALA A 508 17.74 -12.09 11.96
N ASN A 509 17.14 -11.35 11.03
CA ASN A 509 15.74 -10.94 11.07
C ASN A 509 14.95 -11.59 9.93
N PHE A 510 14.12 -12.56 10.28
CA PHE A 510 13.20 -13.25 9.39
C PHE A 510 11.80 -12.66 9.61
N GLU A 511 11.47 -11.65 8.81
CA GLU A 511 10.22 -10.92 8.88
C GLU A 511 9.18 -11.50 7.92
N GLY A 512 7.92 -11.24 8.24
CA GLY A 512 6.80 -11.54 7.36
C GLY A 512 5.49 -11.46 8.11
N TYR A 513 4.49 -10.89 7.43
CA TYR A 513 3.13 -10.75 7.93
C TYR A 513 2.27 -11.85 7.33
N GLY A 514 1.30 -12.33 8.11
CA GLY A 514 0.33 -13.32 7.67
C GLY A 514 -0.48 -12.88 6.45
N TYR A 515 -1.43 -13.73 6.04
CA TYR A 515 -2.45 -13.26 5.10
C TYR A 515 -3.34 -12.25 5.84
N ILE A 516 -3.28 -10.98 5.45
CA ILE A 516 -4.20 -9.95 5.93
C ILE A 516 -5.33 -9.89 4.91
N ASP A 517 -6.49 -10.49 5.24
CA ASP A 517 -7.69 -10.29 4.42
C ASP A 517 -8.20 -8.84 4.54
N GLU A 518 -9.13 -8.42 3.66
CA GLU A 518 -9.71 -7.06 3.71
C GLU A 518 -10.44 -6.72 5.04
N LEU A 519 -10.57 -7.68 5.96
CA LEU A 519 -11.21 -7.54 7.28
C LEU A 519 -10.24 -7.72 8.46
N GLY A 520 -8.96 -7.99 8.23
CA GLY A 520 -7.98 -8.30 9.29
C GLY A 520 -8.18 -9.67 9.96
N SER A 521 -8.88 -10.61 9.31
CA SER A 521 -9.20 -11.92 9.89
C SER A 521 -8.20 -13.01 9.48
N TYR A 522 -7.83 -13.87 10.43
CA TYR A 522 -6.89 -14.97 10.21
C TYR A 522 -7.57 -16.17 9.53
N ARG A 523 -7.85 -16.07 8.23
CA ARG A 523 -8.52 -17.15 7.47
C ARG A 523 -7.51 -18.18 6.94
N SER A 524 -7.59 -19.41 7.44
CA SER A 524 -6.73 -20.54 7.05
C SER A 524 -7.13 -21.23 5.72
N ASP A 525 -8.26 -20.83 5.12
CA ASP A 525 -8.93 -21.50 3.98
C ASP A 525 -8.52 -21.01 2.57
N TRP A 526 -7.34 -20.44 2.37
CA TRP A 526 -6.85 -20.13 1.01
C TRP A 526 -6.19 -21.36 0.37
N THR A 527 -6.91 -22.00 -0.55
CA THR A 527 -6.42 -23.14 -1.36
C THR A 527 -6.18 -22.82 -2.84
N ASP A 528 -6.57 -21.64 -3.32
CA ASP A 528 -6.59 -21.32 -4.75
C ASP A 528 -5.65 -20.16 -5.13
N GLU A 529 -4.98 -20.35 -6.26
CA GLU A 529 -3.92 -19.52 -6.87
C GLU A 529 -2.54 -19.55 -6.17
N THR A 530 -1.67 -20.45 -6.65
CA THR A 530 -0.23 -20.42 -6.37
C THR A 530 0.45 -19.32 -7.21
N PRO A 531 1.33 -18.47 -6.63
CA PRO A 531 2.13 -17.52 -7.40
C PRO A 531 3.10 -18.21 -8.38
N ASP A 532 3.61 -17.44 -9.34
CA ASP A 532 4.58 -17.78 -10.41
C ASP A 532 5.55 -18.96 -10.13
N PRO A 533 5.98 -19.75 -11.14
CA PRO A 533 6.85 -20.91 -10.91
C PRO A 533 8.05 -20.61 -10.01
N PRO A 534 8.41 -21.52 -9.08
CA PRO A 534 9.32 -21.24 -7.99
C PRO A 534 10.67 -20.72 -8.52
N PRO A 535 11.25 -19.68 -7.91
CA PRO A 535 12.50 -19.10 -8.37
C PRO A 535 13.61 -20.15 -8.30
N VAL A 536 14.52 -20.14 -9.27
CA VAL A 536 15.60 -21.13 -9.39
C VAL A 536 16.31 -21.27 -8.04
N ILE A 537 16.21 -22.46 -7.45
CA ILE A 537 16.84 -22.79 -6.17
C ILE A 537 18.33 -23.05 -6.46
N PRO A 538 19.26 -22.27 -5.90
CA PRO A 538 20.68 -22.54 -6.03
C PRO A 538 21.05 -23.82 -5.27
N GLU A 539 21.62 -24.80 -5.95
CA GLU A 539 22.15 -26.01 -5.29
C GLU A 539 23.29 -25.64 -4.33
N LEU A 540 23.27 -26.22 -3.12
CA LEU A 540 24.39 -26.13 -2.18
C LEU A 540 25.36 -27.30 -2.36
N PRO A 541 26.67 -27.11 -2.09
CA PRO A 541 27.62 -28.22 -2.03
C PRO A 541 27.22 -29.22 -0.95
N THR A 542 26.78 -30.41 -1.35
CA THR A 542 26.20 -31.44 -0.46
C THR A 542 27.17 -31.92 0.61
N ASP A 543 28.47 -31.95 0.30
CA ASP A 543 29.55 -32.26 1.23
C ASP A 543 29.70 -31.21 2.34
N GLN A 544 29.67 -29.92 1.98
CA GLN A 544 29.76 -28.82 2.93
C GLN A 544 28.48 -28.66 3.75
N LEU A 545 27.32 -28.87 3.13
CA LEU A 545 26.00 -28.86 3.77
C LEU A 545 25.90 -29.95 4.84
N SER A 546 26.17 -31.21 4.48
CA SER A 546 26.13 -32.34 5.41
C SER A 546 27.18 -32.20 6.53
N ALA A 547 28.39 -31.72 6.22
CA ALA A 547 29.41 -31.44 7.23
C ALA A 547 29.04 -30.26 8.17
N ALA A 548 28.30 -29.26 7.69
CA ALA A 548 27.80 -28.18 8.53
C ALA A 548 26.68 -28.65 9.47
N ILE A 549 25.72 -29.43 8.94
CA ILE A 549 24.63 -30.00 9.73
C ILE A 549 25.15 -31.01 10.76
N ALA A 550 26.10 -31.88 10.40
CA ALA A 550 26.70 -32.83 11.35
C ALA A 550 27.38 -32.15 12.56
N LYS A 551 27.90 -30.92 12.39
CA LYS A 551 28.53 -30.13 13.48
C LYS A 551 27.55 -29.62 14.53
N THR A 552 26.24 -29.64 14.27
CA THR A 552 25.23 -29.27 15.28
C THR A 552 24.99 -30.38 16.31
N GLY A 553 25.44 -31.61 16.02
CA GLY A 553 25.33 -32.75 16.92
C GLY A 553 23.96 -33.45 16.93
N VAL A 554 23.02 -33.03 16.07
CA VAL A 554 21.72 -33.71 15.86
C VAL A 554 21.90 -35.18 15.43
N SER A 555 20.85 -35.99 15.54
CA SER A 555 20.91 -37.39 15.11
C SER A 555 21.07 -37.52 13.59
N GLU A 556 21.69 -38.61 13.14
CA GLU A 556 21.95 -38.89 11.71
C GLU A 556 20.67 -38.86 10.86
N ALA A 557 19.58 -39.46 11.36
CA ALA A 557 18.27 -39.42 10.69
C ALA A 557 17.69 -38.00 10.55
N VAL A 558 17.86 -37.14 11.57
CA VAL A 558 17.44 -35.73 11.49
C VAL A 558 18.36 -34.95 10.53
N ALA A 559 19.66 -35.23 10.54
CA ALA A 559 20.62 -34.61 9.63
C ALA A 559 20.31 -34.90 8.15
N GLU A 560 20.00 -36.16 7.80
CA GLU A 560 19.60 -36.54 6.45
C GLU A 560 18.30 -35.85 6.01
N GLN A 561 17.27 -35.87 6.86
CA GLN A 561 15.99 -35.20 6.61
C GLN A 561 16.18 -33.68 6.40
N TRP A 562 17.03 -33.06 7.23
CA TRP A 562 17.33 -31.63 7.16
C TRP A 562 18.11 -31.27 5.88
N CYS A 563 19.12 -32.05 5.51
CA CYS A 563 19.84 -31.87 4.24
C CYS A 563 18.88 -31.89 3.04
N GLY A 564 17.97 -32.87 2.99
CA GLY A 564 16.96 -32.97 1.94
C GLY A 564 16.01 -31.76 1.90
N LYS A 565 15.57 -31.26 3.07
CA LYS A 565 14.70 -30.08 3.17
C LYS A 565 15.38 -28.77 2.77
N VAL A 566 16.68 -28.61 3.05
CA VAL A 566 17.44 -27.45 2.59
C VAL A 566 17.63 -27.48 1.08
N GLN A 567 18.02 -28.63 0.50
CA GLN A 567 18.17 -28.75 -0.96
C GLN A 567 16.82 -28.60 -1.69
N SER A 568 15.70 -28.95 -1.06
CA SER A 568 14.36 -28.68 -1.61
C SER A 568 13.86 -27.24 -1.39
N GLY A 569 14.68 -26.33 -0.87
CA GLY A 569 14.33 -24.93 -0.66
C GLY A 569 13.30 -24.65 0.45
N SER A 570 13.22 -25.46 1.52
CA SER A 570 12.38 -25.11 2.67
C SER A 570 12.92 -23.85 3.37
N PRO A 571 12.12 -22.79 3.55
CA PRO A 571 12.56 -21.53 4.19
C PRO A 571 13.04 -21.75 5.62
N GLU A 572 12.31 -22.50 6.43
CA GLU A 572 12.57 -22.73 7.85
C GLU A 572 13.81 -23.62 8.05
N ALA A 573 13.94 -24.68 7.26
CA ALA A 573 15.13 -25.53 7.26
C ALA A 573 16.40 -24.74 6.86
N SER A 574 16.26 -23.82 5.91
CA SER A 574 17.34 -22.94 5.44
C SER A 574 17.67 -21.83 6.45
N ALA A 575 16.66 -21.28 7.14
CA ALA A 575 16.85 -20.34 8.24
C ALA A 575 17.55 -20.99 9.44
N ALA A 576 17.16 -22.23 9.80
CA ALA A 576 17.83 -23.02 10.82
C ALA A 576 19.31 -23.31 10.45
N LEU A 577 19.58 -23.59 9.17
CA LEU A 577 20.96 -23.75 8.69
C LEU A 577 21.74 -22.44 8.74
N LEU A 578 21.11 -21.30 8.43
CA LEU A 578 21.77 -20.02 8.57
C LEU A 578 22.19 -19.81 10.03
N VAL A 579 21.26 -19.97 10.98
CA VAL A 579 21.54 -19.80 12.42
C VAL A 579 22.67 -20.71 12.92
N SER A 580 22.73 -21.98 12.49
CA SER A 580 23.81 -22.90 12.92
C SER A 580 25.20 -22.53 12.39
N LEU A 581 25.29 -21.65 11.37
CA LEU A 581 26.54 -21.15 10.84
C LEU A 581 27.07 -19.89 11.58
N LEU A 582 26.29 -19.23 12.45
CA LEU A 582 26.61 -17.91 13.00
C LEU A 582 27.10 -17.96 14.47
N PRO A 583 28.42 -17.94 14.73
CA PRO A 583 28.96 -18.05 16.09
C PRO A 583 28.74 -16.78 16.94
N ASN A 584 28.61 -15.61 16.31
CA ASN A 584 28.52 -14.30 16.96
C ASN A 584 27.10 -13.69 16.90
N LEU A 585 26.08 -14.51 16.69
CA LEU A 585 24.70 -14.04 16.61
C LEU A 585 24.27 -13.42 17.96
N GLU A 586 23.92 -12.13 17.95
CA GLU A 586 23.46 -11.34 19.09
C GLU A 586 21.92 -11.25 19.15
N ARG A 587 21.26 -11.21 17.99
CA ARG A 587 19.79 -11.15 17.86
C ARG A 587 19.26 -12.12 16.79
N LEU A 588 18.24 -12.88 17.17
CA LEU A 588 17.44 -13.72 16.28
C LEU A 588 15.96 -13.32 16.38
N CYS A 589 15.32 -12.99 15.26
CA CYS A 589 13.89 -12.73 15.19
C CYS A 589 13.27 -13.53 14.05
N LEU A 590 12.28 -14.38 14.36
CA LEU A 590 11.43 -15.07 13.39
C LEU A 590 9.98 -14.63 13.64
N ARG A 591 9.40 -13.93 12.66
CA ARG A 591 7.97 -13.59 12.62
C ARG A 591 7.15 -14.71 12.00
N HIS A 592 5.83 -14.59 12.13
CA HIS A 592 4.79 -15.55 11.78
C HIS A 592 5.02 -16.39 10.51
N ASN A 593 5.50 -15.79 9.41
CA ASN A 593 5.74 -16.53 8.16
C ASN A 593 6.94 -17.50 8.18
N TRP A 594 7.77 -17.47 9.23
CA TRP A 594 8.95 -18.33 9.39
C TRP A 594 8.82 -19.30 10.57
N THR A 595 7.67 -19.32 11.24
CA THR A 595 7.43 -20.13 12.46
C THR A 595 6.52 -21.34 12.22
N ASN A 596 6.16 -21.63 10.97
CA ASN A 596 5.33 -22.79 10.58
C ASN A 596 5.97 -24.16 10.92
N ASP A 597 7.29 -24.32 10.72
CA ASP A 597 8.02 -25.56 11.07
C ASP A 597 9.39 -25.25 11.68
N THR A 598 9.41 -24.89 12.96
CA THR A 598 10.64 -24.56 13.70
C THR A 598 11.42 -25.77 14.21
N ARG A 599 11.03 -27.02 13.88
CA ARG A 599 11.61 -28.24 14.46
C ARG A 599 13.13 -28.33 14.31
N PHE A 600 13.66 -27.97 13.14
CA PHE A 600 15.12 -27.96 12.93
C PHE A 600 15.82 -26.93 13.84
N LEU A 601 15.25 -25.73 13.98
CA LEU A 601 15.79 -24.68 14.86
C LEU A 601 15.72 -25.09 16.33
N GLY A 602 14.60 -25.69 16.74
CA GLY A 602 14.37 -26.25 18.07
C GLY A 602 15.39 -27.33 18.44
N HIS A 603 15.59 -28.31 17.56
CA HIS A 603 16.58 -29.36 17.73
C HIS A 603 18.02 -28.83 17.83
N ILE A 604 18.40 -27.81 17.04
CA ILE A 604 19.72 -27.17 17.16
C ILE A 604 19.92 -26.60 18.56
N PHE A 605 18.99 -25.80 19.07
CA PHE A 605 19.10 -25.20 20.40
C PHE A 605 19.09 -26.26 21.51
N ARG A 606 18.18 -27.24 21.43
CA ARG A 606 18.07 -28.31 22.42
C ARG A 606 19.31 -29.19 22.48
N THR A 607 19.84 -29.63 21.33
CA THR A 607 21.04 -30.47 21.33
C THR A 607 22.28 -29.68 21.79
N ALA A 608 22.43 -28.41 21.36
CA ALA A 608 23.52 -27.53 21.77
C ALA A 608 23.50 -27.18 23.27
N LEU A 609 22.33 -26.88 23.84
CA LEU A 609 22.20 -26.31 25.18
C LEU A 609 21.85 -27.34 26.27
N CYS A 610 21.20 -28.46 25.92
CA CYS A 610 20.65 -29.39 26.91
C CYS A 610 21.22 -30.81 26.82
N GLU A 611 21.45 -31.34 25.61
CA GLU A 611 21.80 -32.77 25.42
C GLU A 611 23.31 -33.02 25.32
N LYS A 612 24.05 -32.17 24.60
CA LYS A 612 25.48 -32.36 24.31
C LYS A 612 26.28 -31.04 24.38
N PRO A 613 26.40 -30.42 25.58
CA PRO A 613 27.09 -29.13 25.74
C PRO A 613 28.61 -29.15 25.43
N ASP A 614 29.21 -30.33 25.26
CA ASP A 614 30.60 -30.51 24.82
C ASP A 614 30.81 -30.33 23.29
N HIS A 615 29.74 -30.05 22.52
CA HIS A 615 29.82 -29.80 21.08
C HIS A 615 30.05 -28.31 20.73
N THR A 616 30.49 -28.06 19.49
CA THR A 616 31.07 -26.78 19.04
C THR A 616 30.13 -25.59 18.93
N LEU A 617 28.84 -25.73 19.24
CA LEU A 617 27.81 -24.70 19.10
C LEU A 617 27.26 -24.34 20.48
N SER A 618 27.48 -23.09 20.93
CA SER A 618 27.12 -22.63 22.28
C SER A 618 26.43 -21.25 22.33
N PHE A 619 26.15 -20.65 21.17
CA PHE A 619 25.48 -19.34 21.00
C PHE A 619 25.82 -18.28 22.07
N PRO A 620 27.10 -18.04 22.39
CA PRO A 620 27.49 -17.30 23.60
C PRO A 620 27.12 -15.81 23.53
N SER A 621 26.99 -15.26 22.33
CA SER A 621 26.66 -13.85 22.10
C SER A 621 25.16 -13.55 22.07
N LEU A 622 24.29 -14.58 22.08
CA LEU A 622 22.86 -14.44 21.79
C LEU A 622 22.10 -13.85 22.98
N LYS A 623 21.64 -12.60 22.81
CA LYS A 623 20.99 -11.77 23.84
C LYS A 623 19.49 -11.61 23.64
N CYS A 624 19.03 -11.68 22.39
CA CYS A 624 17.64 -11.43 22.04
C CYS A 624 17.15 -12.52 21.10
N VAL A 625 16.14 -13.27 21.53
CA VAL A 625 15.44 -14.28 20.71
C VAL A 625 13.96 -13.97 20.73
N SER A 626 13.37 -13.79 19.55
CA SER A 626 11.92 -13.64 19.38
C SER A 626 11.43 -14.60 18.31
N LEU A 627 10.63 -15.57 18.73
CA LEU A 627 9.95 -16.55 17.90
C LEU A 627 8.44 -16.32 18.06
N ALA A 628 7.81 -15.77 17.03
CA ALA A 628 6.38 -15.57 17.00
C ALA A 628 5.60 -16.91 17.10
N PRO A 629 4.32 -16.91 17.50
CA PRO A 629 3.49 -18.12 17.44
C PRO A 629 3.45 -18.71 16.01
N ALA A 630 3.18 -20.01 15.92
CA ALA A 630 2.99 -20.68 14.65
C ALA A 630 1.59 -20.38 14.12
N LEU A 631 1.46 -20.08 12.82
CA LEU A 631 0.19 -19.67 12.23
C LEU A 631 -0.77 -20.84 11.98
N ASP A 632 -0.21 -22.01 11.70
CA ASP A 632 -0.97 -23.19 11.32
C ASP A 632 -1.22 -24.11 12.55
N GLU A 633 -1.64 -23.54 13.69
CA GLU A 633 -1.89 -24.31 14.93
C GLU A 633 -2.92 -25.44 14.73
N ASP A 634 -3.82 -25.31 13.76
CA ASP A 634 -4.74 -26.35 13.28
C ASP A 634 -4.04 -27.69 12.96
N LYS A 635 -2.77 -27.64 12.54
CA LYS A 635 -1.96 -28.82 12.19
C LYS A 635 -1.24 -29.42 13.40
N HIS A 636 -1.24 -28.72 14.54
CA HIS A 636 -0.46 -29.00 15.74
C HIS A 636 -1.32 -28.91 17.02
N LEU A 637 -2.43 -29.65 17.01
CA LEU A 637 -3.41 -29.72 18.12
C LEU A 637 -2.88 -30.35 19.41
N GLU A 638 -1.79 -31.11 19.35
CA GLU A 638 -1.16 -31.79 20.49
C GLU A 638 0.22 -31.20 20.80
N PRO A 639 0.65 -31.13 22.09
CA PRO A 639 1.93 -30.56 22.47
C PRO A 639 3.13 -31.25 21.80
N SER A 640 3.97 -30.47 21.12
CA SER A 640 5.09 -30.97 20.33
C SER A 640 6.38 -30.13 20.44
N ASN A 641 6.30 -28.83 20.71
CA ASN A 641 7.46 -27.93 20.75
C ASN A 641 8.12 -27.83 22.14
N THR A 642 7.48 -28.33 23.21
CA THR A 642 7.74 -27.86 24.58
C THR A 642 9.22 -27.95 24.98
N ALA A 643 9.87 -29.09 24.74
CA ALA A 643 11.26 -29.31 25.12
C ALA A 643 12.25 -28.44 24.32
N ASP A 644 11.89 -28.09 23.08
CA ASP A 644 12.69 -27.29 22.17
C ASP A 644 12.54 -25.79 22.49
N ALA A 645 11.32 -25.34 22.82
CA ALA A 645 11.05 -24.00 23.31
C ALA A 645 11.70 -23.74 24.69
N LEU A 646 11.59 -24.70 25.62
CA LEU A 646 12.21 -24.61 26.95
C LEU A 646 13.74 -24.65 26.91
N ALA A 647 14.36 -25.15 25.83
CA ALA A 647 15.82 -25.13 25.68
C ALA A 647 16.40 -23.71 25.59
N LEU A 648 15.63 -22.74 25.08
CA LEU A 648 16.07 -21.34 24.94
C LEU A 648 16.39 -20.66 26.29
N PHE A 649 15.79 -21.13 27.39
CA PHE A 649 16.10 -20.63 28.74
C PHE A 649 17.50 -21.02 29.25
N TYR A 650 18.21 -21.93 28.56
CA TYR A 650 19.59 -22.31 28.86
C TYR A 650 20.63 -21.44 28.13
N LEU A 651 20.20 -20.48 27.30
CA LEU A 651 21.10 -19.51 26.67
C LEU A 651 21.82 -18.67 27.74
N PRO A 652 23.16 -18.59 27.74
CA PRO A 652 23.92 -18.08 28.88
C PRO A 652 23.76 -16.56 29.10
N ASN A 653 23.54 -15.81 28.03
CA ASN A 653 23.50 -14.34 28.03
C ASN A 653 22.17 -13.78 27.50
N ILE A 654 21.08 -14.56 27.55
CA ILE A 654 19.76 -14.12 27.10
C ILE A 654 19.25 -12.96 27.96
N GLU A 655 18.93 -11.83 27.34
CA GLU A 655 18.41 -10.61 27.97
C GLU A 655 16.89 -10.46 27.70
N THR A 656 16.46 -10.84 26.48
CA THR A 656 15.07 -10.81 26.02
C THR A 656 14.70 -12.12 25.31
N LEU A 657 13.64 -12.77 25.76
CA LEU A 657 13.10 -13.99 25.16
C LEU A 657 11.60 -13.81 24.84
N SER A 658 11.20 -14.16 23.63
CA SER A 658 9.81 -14.16 23.16
C SER A 658 9.58 -15.51 22.46
N VAL A 659 8.66 -16.33 22.98
CA VAL A 659 8.51 -17.75 22.59
C VAL A 659 7.11 -18.30 22.86
N SER A 660 6.57 -19.09 21.94
CA SER A 660 5.37 -19.92 22.18
C SER A 660 5.76 -21.27 22.80
N ILE A 661 5.03 -21.70 23.84
CA ILE A 661 5.31 -22.94 24.58
C ILE A 661 4.01 -23.75 24.70
N ASP A 662 3.97 -24.94 24.10
CA ASP A 662 2.81 -25.84 24.17
C ASP A 662 2.57 -26.36 25.59
N ASN A 663 1.37 -26.86 25.86
CA ASN A 663 0.94 -27.29 27.20
C ASN A 663 1.03 -28.81 27.44
N PRO A 664 2.18 -29.35 27.91
CA PRO A 664 2.31 -30.78 28.15
C PRO A 664 1.46 -31.23 29.34
N THR A 665 1.01 -32.49 29.31
CA THR A 665 0.38 -33.17 30.45
C THR A 665 1.33 -33.32 31.65
N ASN A 666 2.64 -33.37 31.41
CA ASN A 666 3.69 -33.31 32.42
C ASN A 666 4.73 -32.26 32.05
N PHE A 667 4.86 -31.21 32.86
CA PHE A 667 5.93 -30.22 32.67
C PHE A 667 7.28 -30.79 33.11
N THR A 668 8.25 -30.83 32.20
CA THR A 668 9.63 -31.21 32.50
C THR A 668 10.58 -30.31 31.71
N TRP A 669 11.65 -29.85 32.36
CA TRP A 669 12.74 -29.17 31.68
C TRP A 669 13.53 -30.17 30.82
N PRO A 670 14.11 -29.75 29.67
CA PRO A 670 14.84 -30.65 28.76
C PRO A 670 16.20 -31.12 29.30
N SER A 671 16.76 -30.45 30.31
CA SER A 671 17.95 -30.89 31.03
C SER A 671 17.60 -31.38 32.44
N SER A 672 18.55 -32.05 33.10
CA SER A 672 18.37 -32.69 34.41
C SER A 672 18.16 -31.72 35.58
N SER A 673 18.42 -30.43 35.38
CA SER A 673 18.19 -29.36 36.35
C SER A 673 17.58 -28.13 35.66
N PRO A 674 16.62 -27.41 36.29
CA PRO A 674 16.07 -26.16 35.75
C PRO A 674 17.15 -25.14 35.38
N PRO A 675 16.93 -24.31 34.35
CA PRO A 675 17.86 -23.28 33.93
C PRO A 675 17.91 -22.13 34.94
N LYS A 676 18.95 -21.30 34.83
CA LYS A 676 19.12 -20.06 35.62
C LYS A 676 19.54 -18.90 34.72
N PRO A 677 18.63 -18.37 33.87
CA PRO A 677 18.95 -17.27 32.95
C PRO A 677 19.07 -15.94 33.71
N THR A 678 20.19 -15.74 34.40
CA THR A 678 20.38 -14.57 35.30
C THR A 678 20.36 -13.21 34.59
N SER A 679 20.59 -13.18 33.27
CA SER A 679 20.54 -11.98 32.44
C SER A 679 19.13 -11.65 31.90
N LEU A 680 18.17 -12.57 32.03
CA LEU A 680 16.84 -12.42 31.42
C LEU A 680 16.04 -11.35 32.16
N THR A 681 15.71 -10.26 31.45
CA THR A 681 14.96 -9.12 31.99
C THR A 681 13.61 -8.92 31.33
N SER A 682 13.41 -9.41 30.11
CA SER A 682 12.15 -9.34 29.37
C SER A 682 11.75 -10.71 28.83
N LEU A 683 10.53 -11.14 29.12
CA LEU A 683 9.99 -12.44 28.72
C LEU A 683 8.60 -12.26 28.14
N GLU A 684 8.37 -12.79 26.95
CA GLU A 684 7.07 -12.88 26.30
C GLU A 684 6.73 -14.35 26.05
N ILE A 685 5.55 -14.77 26.51
CA ILE A 685 5.08 -16.17 26.44
C ILE A 685 3.74 -16.21 25.71
N PHE A 686 3.62 -17.12 24.74
CA PHE A 686 2.37 -17.47 24.06
C PHE A 686 1.94 -18.91 24.38
N ARG A 687 0.64 -19.19 24.24
CA ARG A 687 -0.03 -20.51 24.35
C ARG A 687 0.00 -21.21 25.72
N LEU A 688 1.05 -21.02 26.51
CA LEU A 688 1.22 -21.68 27.81
C LEU A 688 0.10 -21.27 28.79
N ARG A 689 -0.50 -22.24 29.48
CA ARG A 689 -1.56 -22.05 30.47
C ARG A 689 -1.00 -21.80 31.87
N GLU A 690 -1.84 -21.19 32.70
CA GLU A 690 -1.53 -20.69 34.04
C GLU A 690 -0.94 -21.77 34.95
N CYS A 691 -1.46 -23.00 34.84
CA CYS A 691 -1.01 -24.17 35.59
C CYS A 691 0.40 -24.67 35.22
N ARG A 692 1.00 -24.14 34.15
CA ARG A 692 2.37 -24.43 33.69
C ARG A 692 3.32 -23.23 33.79
N LEU A 693 2.82 -22.07 34.23
CA LEU A 693 3.58 -20.83 34.26
C LEU A 693 4.59 -20.76 35.43
N ALA A 694 4.23 -21.25 36.61
CA ALA A 694 5.10 -21.17 37.81
C ALA A 694 6.48 -21.86 37.64
N PRO A 695 6.59 -23.07 37.04
CA PRO A 695 7.89 -23.67 36.73
C PRO A 695 8.80 -22.83 35.81
N VAL A 696 8.22 -22.00 34.94
CA VAL A 696 8.97 -21.11 34.03
C VAL A 696 9.39 -19.83 34.77
N LEU A 697 8.47 -19.19 35.49
CA LEU A 697 8.73 -17.94 36.21
C LEU A 697 9.71 -18.12 37.39
N SER A 698 9.66 -19.25 38.09
CA SER A 698 10.63 -19.61 39.15
C SER A 698 12.08 -19.79 38.65
N ALA A 699 12.29 -20.01 37.34
CA ALA A 699 13.62 -19.96 36.74
C ALA A 699 14.06 -18.51 36.42
N ALA A 700 13.11 -17.65 36.02
CA ALA A 700 13.33 -16.28 35.55
C ALA A 700 13.38 -15.23 36.70
N THR A 701 14.12 -15.52 37.77
CA THR A 701 14.13 -14.73 39.03
C THR A 701 14.55 -13.25 38.92
N ASN A 702 15.21 -12.83 37.84
CA ASN A 702 15.63 -11.43 37.61
C ASN A 702 14.69 -10.68 36.63
N LEU A 703 13.55 -11.28 36.27
CA LEU A 703 12.64 -10.74 35.26
C LEU A 703 12.06 -9.39 35.67
N LYS A 704 12.08 -8.42 34.75
CA LYS A 704 11.54 -7.06 34.94
C LYS A 704 10.27 -6.80 34.15
N LYS A 705 10.16 -7.39 32.96
CA LYS A 705 9.01 -7.28 32.06
C LYS A 705 8.50 -8.66 31.72
N LEU A 706 7.22 -8.91 31.97
CA LEU A 706 6.52 -10.12 31.54
C LEU A 706 5.37 -9.72 30.63
N LYS A 707 5.37 -10.23 29.39
CA LYS A 707 4.20 -10.24 28.53
C LYS A 707 3.65 -11.66 28.43
N TYR A 708 2.38 -11.86 28.71
CA TYR A 708 1.76 -13.18 28.81
C TYR A 708 0.46 -13.22 28.00
N HIS A 709 0.53 -13.88 26.84
CA HIS A 709 -0.59 -14.08 25.93
C HIS A 709 -1.34 -15.34 26.33
N TRP A 710 -2.42 -15.17 27.11
CA TRP A 710 -3.33 -16.23 27.48
C TRP A 710 -4.25 -16.56 26.30
N MET A 711 -4.40 -17.85 25.99
CA MET A 711 -5.24 -18.30 24.90
C MET A 711 -6.07 -19.52 25.33
N TYR A 712 -7.36 -19.54 24.97
CA TYR A 712 -8.19 -20.74 25.04
C TYR A 712 -8.77 -21.11 23.68
N ARG A 713 -8.69 -22.41 23.36
CA ARG A 713 -9.28 -23.01 22.17
C ARG A 713 -9.60 -24.49 22.47
N PRO A 714 -10.85 -24.97 22.32
CA PRO A 714 -11.27 -26.29 22.87
C PRO A 714 -10.56 -27.52 22.32
N ASP A 715 -10.09 -27.45 21.07
CA ASP A 715 -9.45 -28.57 20.37
C ASP A 715 -7.92 -28.58 20.46
N LEU A 716 -7.30 -27.53 21.02
CA LEU A 716 -5.86 -27.31 21.12
C LEU A 716 -5.34 -27.68 22.52
N ASP A 717 -4.31 -28.52 22.64
CA ASP A 717 -3.71 -28.98 23.90
C ASP A 717 -4.77 -29.51 24.92
N ARG A 718 -5.73 -30.29 24.41
CA ARG A 718 -7.03 -30.60 25.04
C ARG A 718 -6.97 -31.08 26.50
N GLU A 719 -5.89 -31.74 26.90
CA GLU A 719 -5.72 -32.25 28.27
C GLU A 719 -5.47 -31.16 29.31
N VAL A 720 -4.89 -30.03 28.91
CA VAL A 720 -4.48 -28.93 29.81
C VAL A 720 -5.23 -27.63 29.52
N ASN A 721 -5.52 -27.35 28.24
CA ASN A 721 -6.21 -26.15 27.81
C ASN A 721 -7.72 -26.29 28.03
N LYS A 722 -8.22 -25.84 29.18
CA LYS A 722 -9.64 -25.94 29.57
C LYS A 722 -10.32 -24.58 29.55
N GLU A 723 -11.65 -24.60 29.45
CA GLU A 723 -12.56 -23.44 29.52
C GLU A 723 -12.47 -22.66 30.85
N THR A 724 -11.79 -23.18 31.86
CA THR A 724 -11.62 -22.50 33.15
C THR A 724 -10.33 -21.68 33.17
N VAL A 725 -10.45 -20.37 33.41
CA VAL A 725 -9.35 -19.45 33.71
C VAL A 725 -8.95 -19.60 35.18
N MET A 726 -7.75 -20.10 35.45
CA MET A 726 -7.32 -20.41 36.82
C MET A 726 -6.61 -19.20 37.48
N LEU A 727 -7.34 -18.11 37.69
CA LEU A 727 -6.83 -16.85 38.25
C LEU A 727 -6.05 -17.02 39.56
N GLY A 728 -6.50 -17.93 40.44
CA GLY A 728 -5.76 -18.26 41.66
C GLY A 728 -4.36 -18.82 41.36
N VAL A 729 -4.26 -19.77 40.44
CA VAL A 729 -3.00 -20.42 40.03
C VAL A 729 -2.09 -19.45 39.28
N LEU A 730 -2.67 -18.58 38.43
CA LEU A 730 -1.96 -17.48 37.79
C LEU A 730 -1.32 -16.56 38.83
N SER A 731 -2.05 -16.22 39.90
CA SER A 731 -1.54 -15.37 40.97
C SER A 731 -0.36 -16.01 41.72
N GLU A 732 -0.42 -17.33 42.01
CA GLU A 732 0.70 -18.05 42.62
C GLU A 732 1.93 -18.07 41.68
N ALA A 733 1.72 -18.30 40.38
CA ALA A 733 2.80 -18.31 39.39
C ALA A 733 3.52 -16.96 39.28
N LEU A 734 2.79 -15.85 39.27
CA LEU A 734 3.36 -14.50 39.17
C LEU A 734 4.19 -14.13 40.41
N LEU A 735 3.83 -14.64 41.59
CA LEU A 735 4.57 -14.40 42.83
C LEU A 735 6.01 -14.96 42.83
N GLU A 736 6.34 -15.91 41.96
CA GLU A 736 7.73 -16.35 41.73
C GLU A 736 8.65 -15.21 41.26
N THR A 737 8.09 -14.13 40.71
CA THR A 737 8.81 -12.91 40.24
C THR A 737 8.50 -11.65 41.07
N LYS A 738 7.87 -11.82 42.25
CA LYS A 738 7.40 -10.74 43.16
C LYS A 738 8.45 -9.68 43.48
N ASP A 739 9.71 -10.08 43.63
CA ASP A 739 10.81 -9.22 44.07
C ASP A 739 11.58 -8.54 42.91
N SER A 740 11.25 -8.86 41.66
CA SER A 740 11.97 -8.38 40.47
C SER A 740 11.07 -7.68 39.43
N LEU A 741 9.82 -8.11 39.26
CA LEU A 741 8.95 -7.68 38.16
C LEU A 741 8.51 -6.21 38.32
N GLU A 742 8.79 -5.37 37.32
CA GLU A 742 8.45 -3.94 37.28
C GLU A 742 7.26 -3.67 36.33
N GLU A 743 7.09 -4.47 35.28
CA GLU A 743 6.05 -4.35 34.25
C GLU A 743 5.40 -5.72 33.97
N LEU A 744 4.07 -5.76 33.98
CA LEU A 744 3.25 -6.93 33.65
C LEU A 744 2.25 -6.57 32.56
N GLU A 745 2.25 -7.30 31.46
CA GLU A 745 1.27 -7.21 30.38
C GLU A 745 0.64 -8.60 30.20
N ILE A 746 -0.68 -8.70 30.36
CA ILE A 746 -1.46 -9.91 30.13
C ILE A 746 -2.49 -9.59 29.06
N ASP A 747 -2.47 -10.36 27.99
CA ASP A 747 -3.43 -10.29 26.88
C ASP A 747 -4.21 -11.60 26.89
N ALA A 748 -5.49 -11.58 26.49
CA ALA A 748 -6.33 -12.76 26.51
C ALA A 748 -7.14 -12.93 25.22
N GLN A 749 -7.13 -14.14 24.67
CA GLN A 749 -7.85 -14.49 23.45
C GLN A 749 -8.62 -15.81 23.61
N ILE A 750 -9.82 -15.89 23.04
CA ILE A 750 -10.55 -17.15 22.85
C ILE A 750 -10.74 -17.35 21.35
N SER A 751 -10.48 -18.55 20.86
CA SER A 751 -10.74 -18.95 19.47
C SER A 751 -11.73 -20.11 19.39
N PRO A 752 -12.62 -20.14 18.38
CA PRO A 752 -13.49 -21.28 18.13
C PRO A 752 -12.68 -22.53 17.74
N ALA A 753 -13.25 -23.71 18.00
CA ALA A 753 -12.65 -24.97 17.58
C ALA A 753 -12.99 -25.28 16.11
N TYR A 754 -12.13 -24.83 15.18
CA TYR A 754 -12.33 -25.07 13.75
C TYR A 754 -12.47 -26.57 13.41
N SER A 755 -11.76 -27.46 14.11
CA SER A 755 -11.87 -28.92 13.89
C SER A 755 -13.23 -29.52 14.28
N TYR A 756 -14.05 -28.79 15.05
CA TYR A 756 -15.43 -29.14 15.36
C TYR A 756 -16.46 -28.38 14.52
N GLY A 757 -16.04 -27.54 13.57
CA GLY A 757 -16.93 -26.69 12.78
C GLY A 757 -17.65 -25.63 13.62
N MET A 758 -17.08 -25.22 14.76
CA MET A 758 -17.58 -24.10 15.55
C MET A 758 -17.21 -22.78 14.87
N TYR A 759 -18.16 -21.85 14.82
CA TYR A 759 -17.96 -20.51 14.27
C TYR A 759 -17.86 -19.43 15.37
N GLU A 760 -18.49 -19.67 16.52
CA GLU A 760 -18.48 -18.77 17.67
C GLU A 760 -17.44 -19.23 18.71
N PRO A 761 -16.70 -18.30 19.34
CA PRO A 761 -15.77 -18.64 20.41
C PRO A 761 -16.54 -19.21 21.62
N PRO A 762 -16.03 -20.26 22.28
CA PRO A 762 -16.65 -20.80 23.49
C PRO A 762 -16.62 -19.80 24.65
N ASP A 763 -17.58 -19.94 25.55
CA ASP A 763 -17.60 -19.26 26.83
C ASP A 763 -16.55 -19.84 27.81
N VAL A 764 -16.17 -19.07 28.83
CA VAL A 764 -15.13 -19.45 29.82
C VAL A 764 -15.55 -19.14 31.26
N MET A 765 -14.99 -19.87 32.23
CA MET A 765 -15.30 -19.71 33.65
C MET A 765 -14.09 -19.24 34.45
N PHE A 766 -14.26 -18.32 35.39
CA PHE A 766 -13.18 -17.85 36.26
C PHE A 766 -13.12 -18.68 37.56
N HIS A 767 -11.91 -19.10 37.97
CA HIS A 767 -11.70 -19.82 39.21
C HIS A 767 -10.58 -19.20 40.07
N GLY A 768 -10.93 -18.85 41.31
CA GLY A 768 -10.05 -18.14 42.23
C GLY A 768 -10.06 -16.62 41.99
N SER A 769 -8.98 -15.95 42.37
CA SER A 769 -8.83 -14.50 42.25
C SER A 769 -7.37 -14.16 42.06
N ILE A 770 -7.08 -13.14 41.25
CA ILE A 770 -5.71 -12.65 41.03
C ILE A 770 -5.22 -11.67 42.11
N SER A 771 -6.00 -11.50 43.19
CA SER A 771 -5.78 -10.48 44.24
C SER A 771 -4.42 -10.53 44.96
N ARG A 772 -3.69 -11.66 44.88
CA ARG A 772 -2.32 -11.76 45.42
C ARG A 772 -1.28 -10.91 44.66
N LEU A 773 -1.60 -10.40 43.47
CA LEU A 773 -0.80 -9.36 42.78
C LEU A 773 -0.48 -8.18 43.71
N ARG A 774 -1.35 -7.85 44.67
CA ARG A 774 -1.15 -6.78 45.64
C ARG A 774 0.13 -6.91 46.49
N GLU A 775 0.68 -8.12 46.59
CA GLU A 775 1.96 -8.39 47.25
C GLU A 775 3.19 -7.98 46.41
N MET A 776 3.05 -7.80 45.09
CA MET A 776 4.15 -7.53 44.15
C MET A 776 4.56 -6.05 44.18
N HIS A 777 5.22 -5.64 45.26
CA HIS A 777 5.60 -4.25 45.52
C HIS A 777 6.60 -3.62 44.53
N LYS A 778 7.11 -4.38 43.56
CA LYS A 778 7.98 -3.87 42.48
C LYS A 778 7.22 -3.44 41.23
N LEU A 779 6.00 -3.92 41.02
CA LEU A 779 5.18 -3.58 39.86
C LEU A 779 4.81 -2.09 39.86
N LYS A 780 5.05 -1.46 38.72
CA LYS A 780 4.72 -0.06 38.42
C LYS A 780 3.72 0.04 37.28
N ASN A 781 3.84 -0.82 36.28
CA ASN A 781 3.00 -0.84 35.09
C ASN A 781 2.27 -2.18 35.02
N ILE A 782 0.94 -2.13 34.90
CA ILE A 782 0.10 -3.33 34.72
C ILE A 782 -0.83 -3.09 33.54
N PHE A 783 -0.81 -3.99 32.56
CA PHE A 783 -1.82 -4.17 31.53
C PHE A 783 -2.45 -5.56 31.72
N ILE A 784 -3.77 -5.66 31.84
CA ILE A 784 -4.46 -6.91 32.20
C ILE A 784 -5.94 -6.86 31.80
N PRO A 785 -6.62 -7.98 31.47
CA PRO A 785 -8.06 -7.98 31.23
C PRO A 785 -8.86 -7.54 32.46
N TRP A 786 -9.89 -6.73 32.23
CA TRP A 786 -10.87 -6.34 33.28
C TRP A 786 -11.43 -7.57 34.02
N THR A 787 -11.84 -8.58 33.25
CA THR A 787 -12.43 -9.84 33.73
C THR A 787 -11.46 -10.67 34.59
N PHE A 788 -10.14 -10.57 34.37
CA PHE A 788 -9.13 -11.26 35.16
C PHE A 788 -8.93 -10.61 36.54
N LEU A 789 -9.10 -9.29 36.65
CA LEU A 789 -9.07 -8.58 37.93
C LEU A 789 -10.35 -8.82 38.74
N THR A 790 -11.52 -8.71 38.10
CA THR A 790 -12.80 -8.88 38.78
C THR A 790 -13.14 -10.35 39.08
N GLY A 791 -12.62 -11.29 38.30
CA GLY A 791 -12.96 -12.70 38.37
C GLY A 791 -14.40 -13.00 37.96
N ARG A 792 -14.97 -12.16 37.08
CA ARG A 792 -16.38 -12.21 36.66
C ARG A 792 -16.52 -12.01 35.15
N LYS A 793 -17.65 -12.46 34.64
CA LYS A 793 -18.17 -12.13 33.30
C LYS A 793 -18.83 -10.74 33.32
N GLY A 794 -19.05 -10.21 32.12
CA GLY A 794 -19.65 -8.89 31.91
C GLY A 794 -18.74 -7.74 32.34
N VAL A 795 -19.27 -6.53 32.18
CA VAL A 795 -18.54 -5.29 32.54
C VAL A 795 -19.00 -4.75 33.91
N CYS A 796 -20.21 -5.11 34.34
CA CYS A 796 -20.84 -4.76 35.62
C CYS A 796 -20.23 -5.48 36.85
N GLY A 797 -18.92 -5.29 37.05
CA GLY A 797 -18.24 -5.67 38.28
C GLY A 797 -18.50 -4.65 39.39
N GLY A 798 -19.46 -4.93 40.28
CA GLY A 798 -19.79 -4.04 41.41
C GLY A 798 -18.60 -3.65 42.31
N PRO A 799 -18.78 -2.65 43.18
CA PRO A 799 -17.69 -1.80 43.66
C PRO A 799 -16.62 -2.52 44.48
N GLY A 800 -15.36 -2.25 44.14
CA GLY A 800 -14.17 -2.57 44.93
C GLY A 800 -13.39 -3.78 44.46
N HIS A 801 -13.73 -4.38 43.32
CA HIS A 801 -13.07 -5.59 42.85
C HIS A 801 -11.70 -5.30 42.24
N ILE A 802 -11.54 -4.23 41.45
CA ILE A 802 -10.27 -3.88 40.81
C ILE A 802 -9.22 -3.50 41.85
N GLY A 803 -9.54 -2.55 42.73
CA GLY A 803 -8.62 -2.04 43.74
C GLY A 803 -8.10 -3.13 44.68
N THR A 804 -8.88 -4.18 44.99
CA THR A 804 -8.40 -5.26 45.87
C THR A 804 -7.23 -6.06 45.31
N ALA A 805 -7.00 -6.05 44.00
CA ALA A 805 -5.93 -6.81 43.36
C ALA A 805 -4.66 -6.00 43.02
N ILE A 806 -4.78 -4.69 42.82
CA ILE A 806 -3.67 -3.85 42.35
C ILE A 806 -2.63 -3.58 43.47
N PRO A 807 -1.31 -3.78 43.23
CA PRO A 807 -0.28 -3.43 44.20
C PRO A 807 -0.12 -1.91 44.41
N PRO A 808 0.26 -1.47 45.63
CA PRO A 808 0.22 -0.06 46.05
C PRO A 808 1.23 0.87 45.35
N ASN A 809 2.20 0.30 44.63
CA ASN A 809 3.27 1.02 43.93
C ASN A 809 3.03 1.16 42.42
N VAL A 810 1.88 0.69 41.93
CA VAL A 810 1.48 0.85 40.52
C VAL A 810 1.28 2.33 40.21
N GLU A 811 1.95 2.80 39.17
CA GLU A 811 1.87 4.16 38.64
C GLU A 811 0.94 4.23 37.43
N HIS A 812 0.92 3.17 36.61
CA HIS A 812 0.15 3.08 35.38
C HIS A 812 -0.61 1.75 35.32
N LEU A 813 -1.94 1.82 35.35
CA LEU A 813 -2.81 0.69 35.12
C LEU A 813 -3.44 0.82 33.72
N ALA A 814 -3.52 -0.28 32.99
CA ALA A 814 -4.24 -0.39 31.73
C ALA A 814 -5.08 -1.67 31.76
N LEU A 815 -6.28 -1.59 31.18
CA LEU A 815 -7.30 -2.62 31.25
C LEU A 815 -7.65 -3.05 29.83
N ASP A 816 -7.42 -4.31 29.49
CA ASP A 816 -7.79 -4.86 28.18
C ASP A 816 -9.30 -5.15 28.10
N GLY A 817 -9.85 -4.98 26.90
CA GLY A 817 -11.23 -5.25 26.55
C GLY A 817 -11.56 -6.72 26.30
N PHE A 818 -10.83 -7.67 26.89
CA PHE A 818 -11.22 -9.08 26.86
C PHE A 818 -12.41 -9.29 27.81
N PHE A 819 -13.60 -9.19 27.22
CA PHE A 819 -14.87 -9.40 27.89
C PHE A 819 -15.46 -10.76 27.50
N THR A 820 -16.13 -11.37 28.45
CA THR A 820 -16.93 -12.58 28.29
C THR A 820 -18.34 -12.20 28.66
N TRP A 821 -19.28 -12.26 27.71
CA TRP A 821 -20.67 -11.85 27.91
C TRP A 821 -21.33 -12.63 29.06
N SER A 822 -22.20 -11.98 29.83
CA SER A 822 -23.10 -12.64 30.78
C SER A 822 -24.55 -12.56 30.28
N GLU A 823 -25.38 -13.52 30.69
CA GLU A 823 -26.82 -13.55 30.35
C GLU A 823 -27.57 -12.29 30.85
N ASP A 824 -27.03 -11.59 31.84
CA ASP A 824 -27.57 -10.32 32.36
C ASP A 824 -27.18 -9.09 31.49
N ASP A 825 -26.12 -9.18 30.67
CA ASP A 825 -25.67 -8.07 29.80
C ASP A 825 -26.57 -7.90 28.55
N GLU A 826 -27.32 -8.93 28.12
CA GLU A 826 -28.25 -8.85 26.98
C GLU A 826 -29.45 -7.89 27.21
N LEU A 827 -29.64 -7.43 28.45
CA LEU A 827 -30.81 -6.67 28.89
C LEU A 827 -30.58 -5.17 29.10
N VAL A 828 -29.37 -4.66 28.89
CA VAL A 828 -28.99 -3.26 29.21
C VAL A 828 -28.27 -2.61 28.02
N GLY A 829 -28.49 -1.30 27.83
CA GLY A 829 -27.90 -0.54 26.70
C GLY A 829 -26.42 -0.20 26.87
N ASP A 830 -25.84 0.39 25.82
CA ASP A 830 -24.46 0.93 25.67
C ASP A 830 -23.41 0.28 26.61
N THR A 831 -22.69 -0.71 26.09
CA THR A 831 -21.66 -1.43 26.84
C THR A 831 -20.48 -0.53 27.25
N ASP A 832 -20.22 0.57 26.53
CA ASP A 832 -19.20 1.54 26.92
C ASP A 832 -19.69 2.43 28.08
N GLU A 833 -20.99 2.73 28.16
CA GLU A 833 -21.59 3.35 29.35
C GLU A 833 -21.48 2.43 30.56
N LEU A 834 -21.80 1.14 30.43
CA LEU A 834 -21.64 0.15 31.52
C LEU A 834 -20.19 0.01 32.00
N MET A 835 -19.22 0.07 31.08
CA MET A 835 -17.79 0.09 31.40
C MET A 835 -17.42 1.31 32.25
N ILE A 836 -17.87 2.50 31.84
CA ILE A 836 -17.56 3.74 32.52
C ILE A 836 -18.31 3.86 33.85
N ASP A 837 -19.53 3.34 33.96
CA ASP A 837 -20.27 3.28 35.22
C ASP A 837 -19.65 2.27 36.20
N GLY A 838 -19.28 1.07 35.76
CA GLY A 838 -18.54 0.12 36.60
C GLY A 838 -17.23 0.70 37.14
N PHE A 839 -16.48 1.44 36.30
CA PHE A 839 -15.28 2.14 36.77
C PHE A 839 -15.58 3.37 37.64
N THR A 840 -16.70 4.05 37.41
CA THR A 840 -17.18 5.14 38.28
C THR A 840 -17.52 4.60 39.67
N GLU A 841 -18.22 3.47 39.78
CA GLU A 841 -18.50 2.81 41.06
C GLU A 841 -17.20 2.40 41.78
N GLU A 842 -16.20 1.89 41.06
CA GLU A 842 -14.89 1.56 41.62
C GLU A 842 -14.17 2.80 42.20
N LEU A 843 -14.20 3.95 41.50
CA LEU A 843 -13.68 5.23 41.99
C LEU A 843 -14.47 5.75 43.20
N GLU A 844 -15.80 5.76 43.13
CA GLU A 844 -16.68 6.31 44.16
C GLU A 844 -16.73 5.45 45.44
N SER A 845 -16.52 4.13 45.31
CA SER A 845 -16.36 3.22 46.45
C SER A 845 -15.14 3.55 47.33
N GLY A 846 -14.18 4.31 46.77
CA GLY A 846 -12.91 4.61 47.39
C GLY A 846 -11.92 3.44 47.41
N ALA A 847 -12.19 2.32 46.72
CA ALA A 847 -11.31 1.16 46.69
C ALA A 847 -9.90 1.50 46.14
N LEU A 848 -9.81 2.42 45.17
CA LEU A 848 -8.55 2.88 44.60
C LEU A 848 -7.78 3.90 45.48
N LEU A 849 -8.38 4.45 46.55
CA LEU A 849 -7.76 5.50 47.40
C LEU A 849 -6.45 5.07 48.09
N HIS A 850 -6.21 3.77 48.20
CA HIS A 850 -4.97 3.25 48.78
C HIS A 850 -3.80 3.21 47.79
N LEU A 851 -4.06 3.35 46.49
CA LEU A 851 -3.07 3.34 45.40
C LEU A 851 -2.46 4.74 45.21
N LYS A 852 -1.76 5.24 46.23
CA LYS A 852 -1.19 6.61 46.27
C LYS A 852 -0.18 6.92 45.16
N SER A 853 0.32 5.90 44.47
CA SER A 853 1.31 6.02 43.41
C SER A 853 0.67 6.13 42.01
N LEU A 854 -0.63 5.85 41.89
CA LEU A 854 -1.35 5.74 40.62
C LEU A 854 -1.48 7.13 39.96
N LYS A 855 -0.95 7.26 38.75
CA LYS A 855 -0.92 8.50 37.95
C LYS A 855 -1.90 8.44 36.79
N SER A 856 -2.08 7.27 36.19
CA SER A 856 -3.04 7.08 35.10
C SER A 856 -3.72 5.72 35.13
N VAL A 857 -4.96 5.69 34.63
CA VAL A 857 -5.66 4.47 34.25
C VAL A 857 -6.06 4.55 32.78
N CYS A 858 -5.69 3.55 32.00
CA CYS A 858 -6.22 3.31 30.67
C CYS A 858 -7.35 2.29 30.79
N LEU A 859 -8.58 2.73 30.59
CA LEU A 859 -9.74 1.85 30.45
C LEU A 859 -9.66 1.10 29.10
N PRO A 860 -10.44 0.02 28.92
CA PRO A 860 -10.56 -0.63 27.62
C PRO A 860 -10.91 0.37 26.51
N GLY A 861 -10.48 0.05 25.29
CA GLY A 861 -11.05 0.68 24.10
C GLY A 861 -12.55 0.42 24.03
N SER A 862 -13.28 1.32 23.37
CA SER A 862 -14.71 1.12 23.10
C SER A 862 -14.93 -0.18 22.34
N LEU A 863 -16.01 -0.89 22.66
CA LEU A 863 -16.36 -2.17 22.01
C LEU A 863 -16.98 -1.97 20.63
N LEU A 864 -17.61 -0.83 20.49
CA LEU A 864 -17.94 -0.21 19.23
C LEU A 864 -16.64 0.45 18.65
N HIS A 865 -16.64 0.92 17.40
CA HIS A 865 -15.46 0.86 16.52
C HIS A 865 -15.28 2.16 15.66
N ALA A 866 -15.60 3.33 16.24
CA ALA A 866 -15.61 4.71 15.66
C ALA A 866 -15.43 5.83 16.71
N GLY A 867 -15.84 5.61 17.96
CA GLY A 867 -15.48 6.43 19.11
C GLY A 867 -16.48 6.36 20.27
N LEU A 868 -15.96 6.31 21.50
CA LEU A 868 -16.69 6.72 22.70
C LEU A 868 -17.49 7.99 22.45
N SER A 869 -18.79 7.96 22.77
CA SER A 869 -19.68 9.10 22.56
C SER A 869 -19.17 10.37 23.27
N ASP A 870 -19.47 11.56 22.72
CA ASP A 870 -19.09 12.83 23.34
C ASP A 870 -19.58 12.95 24.79
N PHE A 871 -20.72 12.33 25.12
CA PHE A 871 -21.22 12.25 26.48
C PHE A 871 -20.28 11.46 27.40
N LEU A 872 -19.89 10.24 27.00
CA LEU A 872 -18.97 9.38 27.75
C LEU A 872 -17.56 9.98 27.84
N GLN A 873 -17.05 10.62 26.78
CA GLN A 873 -15.78 11.35 26.85
C GLN A 873 -15.82 12.50 27.87
N ASN A 874 -16.94 13.22 27.97
CA ASN A 874 -17.11 14.27 28.97
C ASN A 874 -17.29 13.70 30.40
N LYS A 875 -17.92 12.51 30.53
CA LYS A 875 -18.02 11.76 31.79
C LYS A 875 -16.62 11.35 32.29
N ILE A 876 -15.76 10.84 31.41
CA ILE A 876 -14.34 10.53 31.71
C ILE A 876 -13.60 11.80 32.19
N ARG A 877 -13.63 12.91 31.43
CA ARG A 877 -12.97 14.17 31.82
C ARG A 877 -13.45 14.68 33.19
N ALA A 878 -14.75 14.55 33.49
CA ALA A 878 -15.29 14.93 34.79
C ALA A 878 -14.78 14.04 35.95
N LEU A 879 -14.47 12.76 35.68
CA LEU A 879 -13.81 11.87 36.64
C LEU A 879 -12.32 12.23 36.81
N GLU A 880 -11.61 12.56 35.73
CA GLU A 880 -10.21 13.04 35.78
C GLU A 880 -10.09 14.26 36.71
N ASP A 881 -10.88 15.31 36.46
CA ASP A 881 -10.88 16.54 37.24
C ASP A 881 -11.28 16.32 38.71
N ARG A 882 -12.23 15.39 38.96
CA ARG A 882 -12.75 15.10 40.30
C ARG A 882 -11.79 14.29 41.17
N PHE A 883 -11.07 13.34 40.57
CA PHE A 883 -10.19 12.42 41.30
C PHE A 883 -8.69 12.71 41.14
N GLY A 884 -8.30 13.63 40.24
CA GLY A 884 -6.90 14.01 40.02
C GLY A 884 -6.06 12.91 39.37
N LEU A 885 -6.70 12.07 38.56
CA LEU A 885 -6.15 10.85 37.96
C LEU A 885 -6.28 10.98 36.44
N ALA A 886 -5.21 10.76 35.68
CA ALA A 886 -5.30 10.81 34.22
C ALA A 886 -6.03 9.56 33.69
N LEU A 887 -7.11 9.76 32.95
CA LEU A 887 -7.93 8.68 32.39
C LEU A 887 -7.86 8.72 30.87
N SER A 888 -7.60 7.56 30.27
CA SER A 888 -7.65 7.36 28.83
C SER A 888 -8.40 6.06 28.53
N CYS A 889 -8.82 5.88 27.28
CA CYS A 889 -9.31 4.60 26.79
C CYS A 889 -8.29 4.04 25.81
N ASP A 890 -8.11 2.72 25.82
CA ASP A 890 -7.03 2.08 25.08
C ASP A 890 -7.28 2.12 23.58
N LYS A 891 -6.24 2.53 22.86
CA LYS A 891 -6.21 2.60 21.40
C LYS A 891 -5.48 1.41 20.79
N ARG A 892 -4.93 0.48 21.58
CA ARG A 892 -4.22 -0.68 21.03
C ARG A 892 -5.14 -1.60 20.22
N ARG A 893 -6.43 -1.73 20.53
CA ARG A 893 -7.37 -2.44 19.62
C ARG A 893 -7.67 -1.71 18.32
N GLU A 894 -7.46 -0.39 18.25
CA GLU A 894 -7.42 0.34 16.97
C GLU A 894 -6.13 0.02 16.18
N ILE A 895 -5.11 -0.59 16.80
CA ILE A 895 -3.77 -0.84 16.22
C ILE A 895 -3.47 -2.34 16.03
N GLU A 896 -3.95 -3.27 16.86
CA GLU A 896 -3.73 -4.72 16.67
C GLU A 896 -4.56 -5.28 15.51
N ILE A 897 -5.57 -4.54 15.05
CA ILE A 897 -6.27 -4.80 13.77
C ILE A 897 -5.51 -4.11 12.59
N ASP A 898 -4.83 -2.99 12.84
CA ASP A 898 -4.06 -2.21 11.83
C ASP A 898 -2.61 -2.72 11.66
N THR A 899 -2.12 -3.51 12.61
CA THR A 899 -0.92 -4.36 12.56
C THR A 899 -1.30 -5.76 13.03
N GLY A 900 -1.95 -6.53 12.16
CA GLY A 900 -2.49 -7.86 12.46
C GLY A 900 -1.52 -8.76 13.22
N PHE A 901 -1.90 -9.07 14.47
CA PHE A 901 -1.37 -10.15 15.29
C PHE A 901 -2.26 -11.39 15.16
#